data_AF-A0A660RWE3-F1
#
_entry.id   AF-A0A660RWE3-F1
#
_cell.length_a   1.000
_cell.length_b   1.000
_cell.length_c   1.000
_cell.angle_alpha   90.00
_cell.angle_beta   90.00
_cell.angle_gamma   90.00
#
_symmetry.space_group_name_H-M   'P 1'
#
loop_
_entity.id
_entity.type
_entity.pdbx_description
1 polymer ?
#
loop_
_entity_poly.entity_id
_entity_poly.type
_entity_poly.pdbx_seq_one_letter_code
_entity_poly.pdbx_strand_id
1 'polypeptide(L)'
;MKDLLAGIFSCLLILATSVNGQDLAGIPENNLPQAKIQVSHEAVSPSWQLVWNEAREMVKKNELDGAIALYRKLIKDRQGLIEARFELALVLMRSDKENQAILELEHVVEARPHDIQALFILAELLSRSGQCDKAITIYKSLVTELDLQGKNHGIAGNGLLNTTEELSLAEVLEGIARCLESQERFNESITYLQKALSIEPDRKGLELDLACRLLRLKRAKSSLSHFQKLLPQYKDDPGFLTNYAKALLAAGDRDKAIRTLERFVALCKDNTGKDYTDNLTWGVNELVSLYLMNGEVRSAINVLENLKHDHPTMLDKQILATLGRLYFASRNYLKALEAFRVFLREKPDDKMGLLFTARTYERLQFLAPAISIYEKLLLHEPDPDIAMHLGKLLLETESFDRANSLIAGDIYNGDDIKGREFLLRIYLMNGDRESVEKLLSSEGVFLKDNDISALYVSLVTSIGCTTGARMKSHLLGNALFALADQVEERRDLMQAGVKLLLDIGQQDLAERVLRRCWLKGRSLWSVDMLINNYLEKNMREEAVALLERALSVYPSSARLKLRQACLLLDMGETDRASKLLSSINTGDNWKWMKEKRLLYEGRAFGLAGRYEEALDIYGEIIQQAPNHLEAHRGRWTNFAAYGLARKADAEALGLKMITGNPPFLHNNGEGNGNNEKPVPILVKNGRMMPAPGACLKGLMQSEELLPPEDILSSPFCEMEGEACPLLLALAYERFENFSEAVAMWLSFLKRHDTYWPGYERLAKIYEGRDKAKYAEKLRYRACDKIKHLRLYHSESKTASEEVGPSDLRIWRELDDMVLKSWEGVFCSD
;
A
#
# COMPACT_ATOMS: atom_id res chain seq x y z
N MET A 1 57.04 15.57 -64.20
CA MET A 1 58.04 14.48 -64.21
C MET A 1 57.37 13.20 -63.79
N LYS A 2 57.15 12.22 -64.67
CA LYS A 2 57.36 12.21 -66.13
C LYS A 2 56.15 11.50 -66.75
N ASP A 3 55.41 12.13 -67.67
CA ASP A 3 55.68 12.21 -69.12
C ASP A 3 55.51 10.82 -69.78
N LEU A 4 54.83 10.62 -70.92
CA LEU A 4 54.04 11.48 -71.82
C LEU A 4 53.30 10.54 -72.80
N LEU A 5 52.26 11.03 -73.50
CA LEU A 5 51.71 10.49 -74.77
C LEU A 5 51.02 9.08 -74.74
N ALA A 6 50.18 8.70 -75.70
CA ALA A 6 49.18 9.43 -76.51
C ALA A 6 48.40 8.41 -77.36
N GLY A 7 47.18 8.77 -77.78
CA GLY A 7 46.75 8.48 -79.15
C GLY A 7 45.83 7.27 -79.42
N ILE A 8 44.60 7.62 -79.84
CA ILE A 8 44.07 7.28 -81.17
C ILE A 8 43.60 5.82 -81.44
N PHE A 9 42.27 5.71 -81.48
CA PHE A 9 41.42 4.96 -82.44
C PHE A 9 41.31 3.43 -82.47
N SER A 10 40.05 3.06 -82.78
CA SER A 10 39.58 1.84 -83.48
C SER A 10 39.71 0.50 -82.77
N CYS A 11 38.55 -0.11 -82.50
CA CYS A 11 38.10 -1.29 -83.26
C CYS A 11 36.73 -1.79 -82.76
N LEU A 12 35.75 -1.89 -83.66
CA LEU A 12 34.81 -3.02 -83.71
C LEU A 12 34.13 -3.04 -85.08
N LEU A 13 34.52 -4.02 -85.91
CA LEU A 13 34.09 -4.19 -87.29
C LEU A 13 33.75 -5.68 -87.50
N ILE A 14 32.45 -5.99 -87.53
CA ILE A 14 31.82 -7.32 -87.62
C ILE A 14 30.41 -7.05 -88.20
N LEU A 15 29.92 -7.56 -89.34
CA LEU A 15 30.39 -8.40 -90.48
C LEU A 15 29.71 -7.80 -91.77
N ALA A 16 29.77 -8.29 -93.02
CA ALA A 16 30.19 -9.57 -93.58
C ALA A 16 30.66 -9.46 -95.07
N THR A 17 31.30 -10.53 -95.57
CA THR A 17 31.25 -11.12 -96.93
C THR A 17 30.77 -10.27 -98.14
N SER A 18 31.61 -9.87 -99.12
CA SER A 18 32.26 -10.67 -100.21
C SER A 18 31.28 -11.09 -101.34
N VAL A 19 31.53 -10.97 -102.66
CA VAL A 19 32.72 -11.24 -103.52
C VAL A 19 32.59 -10.54 -104.91
N ASN A 20 33.71 -10.10 -105.52
CA ASN A 20 33.97 -9.74 -106.95
C ASN A 20 33.04 -8.70 -107.66
N GLY A 21 33.50 -7.97 -108.70
CA GLY A 21 34.83 -7.85 -109.29
C GLY A 21 34.76 -7.39 -110.77
N GLN A 22 35.53 -6.35 -111.11
CA GLN A 22 35.71 -5.77 -112.46
C GLN A 22 34.44 -5.23 -113.17
N ASP A 23 34.33 -3.90 -113.34
CA ASP A 23 34.60 -3.31 -114.66
C ASP A 23 34.75 -1.78 -114.68
N LEU A 24 35.45 -1.29 -115.71
CA LEU A 24 35.47 0.06 -116.29
C LEU A 24 35.97 1.28 -115.45
N ALA A 25 37.25 1.62 -115.66
CA ALA A 25 37.77 2.98 -115.52
C ALA A 25 37.66 3.76 -116.85
N GLY A 26 37.37 5.06 -116.81
CA GLY A 26 37.26 5.93 -117.98
C GLY A 26 37.29 7.43 -117.65
N ILE A 27 38.38 8.09 -118.04
CA ILE A 27 38.75 9.54 -117.94
C ILE A 27 38.00 10.35 -119.05
N PRO A 28 37.82 11.72 -119.06
CA PRO A 28 38.50 12.83 -118.34
C PRO A 28 37.64 13.96 -117.72
N GLU A 29 38.34 14.94 -117.14
CA GLU A 29 37.89 16.29 -116.76
C GLU A 29 37.55 17.22 -117.96
N ASN A 30 36.92 18.36 -117.63
CA ASN A 30 36.79 19.60 -118.41
C ASN A 30 35.92 19.61 -119.68
N ASN A 31 34.67 20.04 -119.51
CA ASN A 31 34.05 21.02 -120.41
C ASN A 31 33.04 21.90 -119.64
N LEU A 32 33.40 23.17 -119.43
CA LEU A 32 32.54 24.21 -118.84
C LEU A 32 31.77 24.95 -119.94
N PRO A 33 30.42 25.00 -119.89
CA PRO A 33 29.65 26.07 -120.52
C PRO A 33 29.39 27.19 -119.52
N GLN A 34 29.81 28.42 -119.83
CA GLN A 34 29.46 29.61 -119.06
C GLN A 34 27.97 29.95 -119.21
N ALA A 35 27.13 29.45 -118.31
CA ALA A 35 25.77 29.95 -118.16
C ALA A 35 25.77 31.17 -117.22
N LYS A 36 25.54 32.36 -117.76
CA LYS A 36 25.35 33.58 -116.97
C LYS A 36 24.09 33.44 -116.11
N ILE A 37 24.24 33.44 -114.79
CA ILE A 37 23.12 33.53 -113.86
C ILE A 37 22.52 34.93 -114.01
N GLN A 38 21.32 35.02 -114.56
CA GLN A 38 20.48 36.19 -114.43
C GLN A 38 19.87 36.16 -113.02
N VAL A 39 20.38 37.01 -112.13
CA VAL A 39 19.84 37.11 -110.77
C VAL A 39 18.52 37.86 -110.83
N SER A 40 17.40 37.13 -110.79
CA SER A 40 16.14 37.68 -110.29
C SER A 40 16.27 37.86 -108.78
N HIS A 41 16.01 39.07 -108.30
CA HIS A 41 16.00 39.38 -106.86
C HIS A 41 14.77 38.76 -106.17
N GLU A 42 14.83 37.46 -105.87
CA GLU A 42 14.02 36.87 -104.81
C GLU A 42 14.75 37.07 -103.46
N ALA A 43 14.00 37.46 -102.45
CA ALA A 43 14.56 37.91 -101.17
C ALA A 43 15.20 36.75 -100.40
N VAL A 44 16.53 36.68 -100.43
CA VAL A 44 17.30 35.79 -99.55
C VAL A 44 17.07 36.24 -98.11
N SER A 45 16.30 35.46 -97.35
CA SER A 45 16.10 35.68 -95.91
C SER A 45 17.46 35.83 -95.22
N PRO A 46 17.69 36.90 -94.45
CA PRO A 46 18.97 37.13 -93.77
C PRO A 46 19.45 35.89 -92.99
N SER A 47 20.73 35.55 -93.12
CA SER A 47 21.32 34.28 -92.62
C SER A 47 21.03 33.96 -91.15
N TRP A 48 20.86 34.97 -90.30
CA TRP A 48 20.50 34.84 -88.89
C TRP A 48 19.06 34.33 -88.66
N GLN A 49 18.11 34.63 -89.56
CA GLN A 49 16.74 34.13 -89.46
C GLN A 49 16.67 32.62 -89.70
N LEU A 50 17.55 32.08 -90.55
CA LEU A 50 17.63 30.65 -90.83
C LEU A 50 18.14 29.90 -89.58
N VAL A 51 19.19 30.40 -88.93
CA VAL A 51 19.70 29.87 -87.64
C VAL A 51 18.65 29.98 -86.53
N TRP A 52 17.87 31.05 -86.50
CA TRP A 52 16.78 31.22 -85.51
C TRP A 52 15.64 30.21 -85.72
N ASN A 53 15.22 30.01 -86.97
CA ASN A 53 14.19 29.02 -87.30
C ASN A 53 14.69 27.58 -87.04
N GLU A 54 15.96 27.28 -87.32
CA GLU A 54 16.59 26.01 -86.99
C GLU A 54 16.58 25.75 -85.47
N ALA A 55 16.95 26.75 -84.66
CA ALA A 55 16.89 26.67 -83.20
C ALA A 55 15.45 26.39 -82.70
N ARG A 56 14.43 27.05 -83.27
CA ARG A 56 13.01 26.80 -82.95
C ARG A 56 12.55 25.39 -83.34
N GLU A 57 12.96 24.88 -84.50
CA GLU A 57 12.67 23.50 -84.92
C GLU A 57 13.35 22.46 -84.02
N MET A 58 14.57 22.71 -83.54
CA MET A 58 15.21 21.86 -82.52
C MET A 58 14.41 21.84 -81.20
N VAL A 59 13.87 22.98 -80.75
CA VAL A 59 12.99 23.00 -79.56
C VAL A 59 11.72 22.17 -79.78
N LYS A 60 11.09 22.23 -80.96
CA LYS A 60 9.92 21.39 -81.30
C LYS A 60 10.25 19.90 -81.28
N LYS A 61 11.47 19.51 -81.66
CA LYS A 61 11.99 18.13 -81.58
C LYS A 61 12.46 17.72 -80.18
N ASN A 62 12.37 18.61 -79.19
CA ASN A 62 12.90 18.45 -77.83
C ASN A 62 14.44 18.29 -77.77
N GLU A 63 15.17 18.76 -78.79
CA GLU A 63 16.63 18.78 -78.88
C GLU A 63 17.21 20.02 -78.15
N LEU A 64 16.89 20.15 -76.85
CA LEU A 64 17.04 21.41 -76.11
C LEU A 64 18.49 21.93 -76.02
N ASP A 65 19.48 21.05 -75.83
CA ASP A 65 20.90 21.44 -75.78
C ASP A 65 21.43 21.96 -77.13
N GLY A 66 20.96 21.36 -78.24
CA GLY A 66 21.27 21.84 -79.60
C GLY A 66 20.67 23.22 -79.86
N ALA A 67 19.40 23.40 -79.47
CA ALA A 67 18.73 24.69 -79.54
C ALA A 67 19.46 25.76 -78.72
N ILE A 68 19.85 25.48 -77.47
CA ILE A 68 20.62 26.40 -76.61
C ILE A 68 21.94 26.82 -77.29
N ALA A 69 22.65 25.90 -77.93
CA ALA A 69 23.89 26.20 -78.65
C ALA A 69 23.64 27.13 -79.86
N LEU A 70 22.59 26.90 -80.64
CA LEU A 70 22.21 27.75 -81.77
C LEU A 70 21.76 29.15 -81.32
N TYR A 71 20.92 29.26 -80.29
CA TYR A 71 20.51 30.54 -79.72
C TYR A 71 21.71 31.34 -79.19
N ARG A 72 22.64 30.70 -78.46
CA ARG A 72 23.87 31.37 -77.97
C ARG A 72 24.75 31.88 -79.11
N LYS A 73 24.87 31.12 -80.20
CA LYS A 73 25.58 31.55 -81.41
C LYS A 73 24.89 32.76 -82.05
N LEU A 74 23.57 32.69 -82.23
CA LEU A 74 22.74 33.76 -82.78
C LEU A 74 22.86 35.07 -81.98
N ILE A 75 22.83 35.00 -80.64
CA ILE A 75 22.96 36.15 -79.74
C ILE A 75 24.39 36.71 -79.73
N LYS A 76 25.42 35.86 -79.86
CA LYS A 76 26.81 36.28 -80.00
C LYS A 76 27.03 37.09 -81.28
N ASP A 77 26.44 36.64 -82.39
CA ASP A 77 26.52 37.32 -83.69
C ASP A 77 25.62 38.57 -83.74
N ARG A 78 24.53 38.61 -82.96
CA ARG A 78 23.56 39.73 -82.87
C ARG A 78 23.08 39.99 -81.45
N GLN A 79 23.84 40.77 -80.69
CA GLN A 79 23.57 41.06 -79.27
C GLN A 79 22.21 41.75 -79.01
N GLY A 80 21.69 42.50 -79.98
CA GLY A 80 20.42 43.24 -79.89
C GLY A 80 19.15 42.46 -80.28
N LEU A 81 19.23 41.16 -80.55
CA LEU A 81 18.05 40.34 -80.86
C LEU A 81 17.37 39.86 -79.56
N ILE A 82 16.61 40.76 -78.93
CA ILE A 82 16.01 40.55 -77.59
C ILE A 82 15.03 39.37 -77.60
N GLU A 83 14.26 39.18 -78.67
CA GLU A 83 13.35 38.03 -78.83
C GLU A 83 14.08 36.69 -78.76
N ALA A 84 15.28 36.59 -79.34
CA ALA A 84 16.06 35.36 -79.30
C ALA A 84 16.70 35.11 -77.92
N ARG A 85 17.00 36.17 -77.14
CA ARG A 85 17.38 36.04 -75.73
C ARG A 85 16.20 35.56 -74.87
N PHE A 86 15.01 36.11 -75.11
CA PHE A 86 13.80 35.67 -74.43
C PHE A 86 13.51 34.18 -74.73
N GLU A 87 13.53 33.78 -76.01
CA GLU A 87 13.36 32.37 -76.38
C GLU A 87 14.46 31.45 -75.82
N LEU A 88 15.72 31.90 -75.78
CA LEU A 88 16.79 31.19 -75.09
C LEU A 88 16.47 30.97 -73.61
N ALA A 89 15.99 31.99 -72.90
CA ALA A 89 15.64 31.86 -71.49
C ALA A 89 14.51 30.84 -71.28
N LEU A 90 13.46 30.87 -72.12
CA LEU A 90 12.38 29.88 -72.08
C LEU A 90 12.88 28.44 -72.30
N VAL A 91 13.85 28.24 -73.21
CA VAL A 91 14.46 26.93 -73.45
C VAL A 91 15.37 26.50 -72.29
N LEU A 92 16.10 27.45 -71.68
CA LEU A 92 16.92 27.21 -70.49
C LEU A 92 16.06 26.79 -69.29
N MET A 93 14.90 27.42 -69.07
CA MET A 93 13.91 26.96 -68.07
C MET A 93 13.45 25.53 -68.35
N ARG A 94 13.11 25.23 -69.61
CA ARG A 94 12.66 23.89 -70.03
C ARG A 94 13.74 22.80 -69.89
N SER A 95 15.01 23.21 -69.82
CA SER A 95 16.19 22.35 -69.57
C SER A 95 16.66 22.36 -68.11
N ASP A 96 15.85 22.87 -67.17
CA ASP A 96 16.16 22.96 -65.73
C ASP A 96 17.43 23.81 -65.42
N LYS A 97 17.79 24.74 -66.32
CA LYS A 97 18.96 25.63 -66.20
C LYS A 97 18.54 27.01 -65.70
N GLU A 98 17.74 27.06 -64.63
CA GLU A 98 17.09 28.27 -64.11
C GLU A 98 18.04 29.46 -63.93
N ASN A 99 19.19 29.25 -63.28
CA ASN A 99 20.18 30.32 -63.06
C ASN A 99 20.71 30.95 -64.37
N GLN A 100 20.75 30.20 -65.47
CA GLN A 100 21.14 30.73 -66.78
C GLN A 100 19.96 31.42 -67.47
N ALA A 101 18.72 30.95 -67.24
CA ALA A 101 17.51 31.63 -67.72
C ALA A 101 17.31 33.00 -67.04
N ILE A 102 17.56 33.10 -65.73
CA ILE A 102 17.51 34.35 -64.96
C ILE A 102 18.42 35.41 -65.59
N LEU A 103 19.68 35.06 -65.90
CA LEU A 103 20.64 36.01 -66.51
C LEU A 103 20.19 36.52 -67.88
N GLU A 104 19.66 35.64 -68.75
CA GLU A 104 19.15 36.07 -70.05
C GLU A 104 17.85 36.89 -69.93
N LEU A 105 17.02 36.62 -68.91
CA LEU A 105 15.82 37.42 -68.61
C LEU A 105 16.15 38.78 -67.98
N GLU A 106 17.17 38.87 -67.11
CA GLU A 106 17.68 40.16 -66.61
C GLU A 106 18.06 41.06 -67.80
N HIS A 107 18.77 40.52 -68.81
CA HIS A 107 19.08 41.26 -70.06
C HIS A 107 17.85 41.61 -70.93
N VAL A 108 16.81 40.76 -70.97
CA VAL A 108 15.56 41.08 -71.68
C VAL A 108 14.85 42.24 -70.99
N VAL A 109 14.78 42.24 -69.66
CA VAL A 109 14.14 43.30 -68.86
C VAL A 109 14.96 44.60 -68.86
N GLU A 110 16.29 44.54 -68.84
CA GLU A 110 17.16 45.71 -69.06
C GLU A 110 16.85 46.42 -70.39
N ALA A 111 16.63 45.64 -71.45
CA ALA A 111 16.32 46.17 -72.79
C ALA A 111 14.83 46.50 -72.98
N ARG A 112 13.92 45.89 -72.20
CA ARG A 112 12.47 46.10 -72.23
C ARG A 112 11.89 46.20 -70.81
N PRO A 113 12.03 47.34 -70.12
CA PRO A 113 11.66 47.46 -68.71
C PRO A 113 10.16 47.35 -68.40
N HIS A 114 9.30 47.33 -69.43
CA HIS A 114 7.83 47.26 -69.32
C HIS A 114 7.25 45.99 -69.97
N ASP A 115 8.11 44.99 -70.28
CA ASP A 115 7.67 43.70 -70.81
C ASP A 115 7.07 42.84 -69.70
N ILE A 116 5.75 42.92 -69.54
CA ILE A 116 4.95 42.21 -68.52
C ILE A 116 5.29 40.71 -68.47
N GLN A 117 5.50 40.08 -69.63
CA GLN A 117 5.77 38.64 -69.73
C GLN A 117 7.20 38.31 -69.25
N ALA A 118 8.20 39.08 -69.68
CA ALA A 118 9.57 38.91 -69.19
C ALA A 118 9.71 39.23 -67.69
N LEU A 119 9.06 40.30 -67.21
CA LEU A 119 9.03 40.70 -65.80
C LEU A 119 8.41 39.61 -64.91
N PHE A 120 7.26 39.05 -65.30
CA PHE A 120 6.59 38.00 -64.52
C PHE A 120 7.42 36.73 -64.43
N ILE A 121 7.94 36.24 -65.57
CA ILE A 121 8.75 35.01 -65.61
C ILE A 121 10.05 35.18 -64.82
N LEU A 122 10.70 36.35 -64.91
CA LEU A 122 11.89 36.67 -64.12
C LEU A 122 11.58 36.69 -62.61
N ALA A 123 10.44 37.27 -62.20
CA ALA A 123 10.05 37.34 -60.80
C ALA A 123 9.71 35.96 -60.20
N GLU A 124 9.03 35.08 -60.95
CA GLU A 124 8.76 33.70 -60.50
C GLU A 124 10.04 32.85 -60.38
N LEU A 125 10.99 32.97 -61.34
CA LEU A 125 12.30 32.31 -61.22
C LEU A 125 13.14 32.86 -60.06
N LEU A 126 13.10 34.17 -59.81
CA LEU A 126 13.77 34.79 -58.65
C LEU A 126 13.12 34.37 -57.33
N SER A 127 11.80 34.19 -57.30
CA SER A 127 11.07 33.62 -56.16
C SER A 127 11.49 32.17 -55.88
N ARG A 128 11.53 31.32 -56.93
CA ARG A 128 11.95 29.91 -56.83
C ARG A 128 13.41 29.75 -56.38
N SER A 129 14.31 30.57 -56.92
CA SER A 129 15.74 30.59 -56.55
C SER A 129 16.03 31.27 -55.20
N GLY A 130 15.00 31.69 -54.45
CA GLY A 130 15.13 32.28 -53.12
C GLY A 130 15.57 33.74 -53.10
N GLN A 131 15.80 34.38 -54.25
CA GLN A 131 16.15 35.81 -54.40
C GLN A 131 14.92 36.73 -54.18
N CYS A 132 14.26 36.56 -53.03
CA CYS A 132 12.96 37.12 -52.73
C CYS A 132 12.92 38.65 -52.74
N ASP A 133 14.01 39.33 -52.36
CA ASP A 133 14.08 40.81 -52.42
C ASP A 133 13.99 41.33 -53.87
N LYS A 134 14.77 40.74 -54.79
CA LYS A 134 14.69 41.06 -56.22
C LYS A 134 13.30 40.73 -56.79
N ALA A 135 12.78 39.55 -56.47
CA ALA A 135 11.44 39.13 -56.89
C ALA A 135 10.37 40.13 -56.44
N ILE A 136 10.38 40.56 -55.17
CA ILE A 136 9.44 41.56 -54.63
C ILE A 136 9.59 42.91 -55.35
N THR A 137 10.80 43.35 -55.71
CA THR A 137 10.95 44.60 -56.48
C THR A 137 10.33 44.51 -57.87
N ILE A 138 10.53 43.39 -58.58
CA ILE A 138 10.01 43.18 -59.94
C ILE A 138 8.50 42.95 -59.92
N TYR A 139 7.97 42.20 -58.95
CA TYR A 139 6.52 42.09 -58.77
C TYR A 139 5.88 43.43 -58.43
N LYS A 140 6.54 44.33 -57.67
CA LYS A 140 6.01 45.66 -57.39
C LYS A 140 5.95 46.56 -58.62
N SER A 141 6.95 46.52 -59.51
CA SER A 141 6.84 47.20 -60.81
C SER A 141 5.76 46.57 -61.70
N LEU A 142 5.60 45.25 -61.65
CA LEU A 142 4.55 44.54 -62.39
C LEU A 142 3.14 44.94 -61.88
N VAL A 143 2.95 45.11 -60.56
CA VAL A 143 1.72 45.67 -59.99
C VAL A 143 1.43 47.07 -60.55
N THR A 144 2.42 47.97 -60.62
CA THR A 144 2.19 49.32 -61.15
C THR A 144 1.86 49.33 -62.63
N GLU A 145 2.47 48.47 -63.45
CA GLU A 145 2.15 48.35 -64.87
C GLU A 145 0.73 47.81 -65.10
N LEU A 146 0.31 46.78 -64.34
CA LEU A 146 -1.02 46.19 -64.46
C LEU A 146 -2.13 47.13 -63.96
N ASP A 147 -1.88 47.88 -62.88
CA ASP A 147 -2.85 48.84 -62.30
C ASP A 147 -3.07 50.05 -63.23
N LEU A 148 -2.02 50.49 -63.95
CA LEU A 148 -2.12 51.53 -64.98
C LEU A 148 -2.90 51.10 -66.24
N GLN A 149 -2.88 49.81 -66.59
CA GLN A 149 -3.48 49.29 -67.82
C GLN A 149 -4.91 48.74 -67.63
N GLY A 150 -5.35 48.55 -66.39
CA GLY A 150 -6.78 48.60 -66.02
C GLY A 150 -7.63 47.35 -66.32
N LYS A 151 -7.03 46.22 -66.74
CA LYS A 151 -7.63 44.86 -66.73
C LYS A 151 -6.58 43.77 -67.04
N ASN A 152 -6.94 42.50 -66.80
CA ASN A 152 -6.09 41.32 -66.97
C ASN A 152 -5.31 41.32 -68.29
N HIS A 153 -4.02 41.01 -68.21
CA HIS A 153 -3.17 40.83 -69.38
C HIS A 153 -3.07 39.36 -69.74
N GLY A 154 -3.64 38.98 -70.89
CA GLY A 154 -3.34 37.70 -71.50
C GLY A 154 -1.85 37.62 -71.82
N ILE A 155 -1.11 36.77 -71.09
CA ILE A 155 0.25 36.44 -71.50
C ILE A 155 0.14 35.64 -72.78
N ALA A 156 0.62 36.21 -73.89
CA ALA A 156 0.68 35.50 -75.15
C ALA A 156 1.64 34.31 -74.98
N GLY A 157 1.07 33.11 -74.97
CA GLY A 157 1.85 31.88 -75.05
C GLY A 157 2.59 31.84 -76.38
N ASN A 158 3.86 32.27 -76.38
CA ASN A 158 4.73 32.08 -77.53
C ASN A 158 4.73 30.59 -77.88
N GLY A 159 4.56 30.27 -79.17
CA GLY A 159 4.30 28.91 -79.70
C GLY A 159 5.40 27.86 -79.47
N LEU A 160 6.34 28.14 -78.57
CA LEU A 160 7.36 27.26 -78.03
C LEU A 160 6.91 26.57 -76.72
N LEU A 161 6.00 27.15 -75.92
CA LEU A 161 5.66 26.63 -74.58
C LEU A 161 4.22 26.12 -74.36
N ASN A 162 3.28 26.33 -75.28
CA ASN A 162 1.91 25.75 -75.23
C ASN A 162 1.09 26.04 -73.95
N THR A 163 1.36 27.12 -73.23
CA THR A 163 0.49 27.63 -72.15
C THR A 163 0.02 29.04 -72.48
N THR A 164 -1.30 29.23 -72.53
CA THR A 164 -1.96 30.55 -72.58
C THR A 164 -2.69 30.73 -71.26
N GLU A 165 -1.98 31.25 -70.27
CA GLU A 165 -2.54 31.62 -68.97
C GLU A 165 -2.70 33.14 -68.94
N GLU A 166 -3.88 33.61 -68.52
CA GLU A 166 -4.13 35.05 -68.34
C GLU A 166 -3.49 35.49 -67.03
N LEU A 167 -2.48 36.36 -67.07
CA LEU A 167 -1.87 36.88 -65.86
C LEU A 167 -2.83 37.85 -65.18
N SER A 168 -3.21 37.52 -63.96
CA SER A 168 -4.06 38.38 -63.13
C SER A 168 -3.24 39.19 -62.12
N LEU A 169 -3.77 40.35 -61.73
CA LEU A 169 -3.16 41.16 -60.66
C LEU A 169 -3.15 40.39 -59.31
N ALA A 170 -4.10 39.47 -59.10
CA ALA A 170 -4.13 38.65 -57.89
C ALA A 170 -2.95 37.68 -57.82
N GLU A 171 -2.48 37.16 -58.96
CA GLU A 171 -1.32 36.25 -59.05
C GLU A 171 -0.01 36.94 -58.72
N VAL A 172 0.17 38.16 -59.22
CA VAL A 172 1.33 39.00 -58.88
C VAL A 172 1.36 39.33 -57.38
N LEU A 173 0.19 39.63 -56.80
CA LEU A 173 0.06 39.86 -55.35
C LEU A 173 0.28 38.58 -54.53
N GLU A 174 -0.11 37.41 -55.04
CA GLU A 174 0.19 36.10 -54.45
C GLU A 174 1.71 35.84 -54.46
N GLY A 175 2.40 36.10 -55.57
CA GLY A 175 3.86 36.01 -55.69
C GLY A 175 4.59 36.89 -54.67
N ILE A 176 4.16 38.15 -54.49
CA ILE A 176 4.67 39.04 -53.41
C ILE A 176 4.43 38.41 -52.04
N ALA A 177 3.23 37.91 -51.77
CA ALA A 177 2.91 37.30 -50.48
C ALA A 177 3.73 36.04 -50.18
N ARG A 178 4.06 35.25 -51.20
CA ARG A 178 4.91 34.06 -51.16
C ARG A 178 6.36 34.42 -50.83
N CYS A 179 6.92 35.43 -51.49
CA CYS A 179 8.26 35.96 -51.18
C CYS A 179 8.35 36.64 -49.79
N LEU A 180 7.27 37.25 -49.31
CA LEU A 180 7.21 37.80 -47.95
C LEU A 180 7.12 36.69 -46.90
N GLU A 181 6.50 35.56 -47.21
CA GLU A 181 6.43 34.41 -46.32
C GLU A 181 7.79 33.73 -46.12
N SER A 182 8.56 33.52 -47.20
CA SER A 182 9.92 32.96 -47.11
C SER A 182 10.90 33.87 -46.34
N GLN A 183 10.59 35.17 -46.22
CA GLN A 183 11.26 36.14 -45.36
C GLN A 183 10.68 36.21 -43.93
N GLU A 184 9.76 35.33 -43.54
CA GLU A 184 9.03 35.33 -42.26
C GLU A 184 8.18 36.60 -41.99
N ARG A 185 7.94 37.44 -43.00
CA ARG A 185 7.16 38.69 -42.92
C ARG A 185 5.65 38.45 -43.05
N PHE A 186 5.15 37.53 -42.23
CA PHE A 186 3.77 37.00 -42.34
C PHE A 186 2.67 38.08 -42.26
N ASN A 187 2.86 39.16 -41.49
CA ASN A 187 1.88 40.25 -41.42
C ASN A 187 1.71 40.98 -42.76
N GLU A 188 2.80 41.20 -43.50
CA GLU A 188 2.75 41.84 -44.81
C GLU A 188 2.23 40.84 -45.85
N SER A 189 2.68 39.58 -45.82
CA SER A 189 2.13 38.49 -46.66
C SER A 189 0.59 38.44 -46.59
N ILE A 190 0.01 38.55 -45.40
CA ILE A 190 -1.45 38.60 -45.20
C ILE A 190 -2.11 39.82 -45.86
N THR A 191 -1.50 41.02 -45.81
CA THR A 191 -2.13 42.20 -46.44
C THR A 191 -2.10 42.12 -47.97
N TYR A 192 -1.07 41.49 -48.55
CA TYR A 192 -1.03 41.21 -49.99
C TYR A 192 -2.03 40.11 -50.39
N LEU A 193 -2.17 39.03 -49.60
CA LEU A 193 -3.22 38.01 -49.83
C LEU A 193 -4.63 38.58 -49.70
N GLN A 194 -4.88 39.48 -48.74
CA GLN A 194 -6.18 40.16 -48.61
C GLN A 194 -6.49 41.05 -49.82
N LYS A 195 -5.49 41.72 -50.40
CA LYS A 195 -5.65 42.46 -51.65
C LYS A 195 -5.93 41.52 -52.83
N ALA A 196 -5.18 40.44 -52.97
CA ALA A 196 -5.41 39.44 -54.02
C ALA A 196 -6.83 38.86 -53.95
N LEU A 197 -7.29 38.47 -52.76
CA LEU A 197 -8.65 37.96 -52.52
C LEU A 197 -9.75 39.04 -52.69
N SER A 198 -9.42 40.33 -52.63
CA SER A 198 -10.38 41.40 -52.96
C SER A 198 -10.60 41.59 -54.47
N ILE A 199 -9.64 41.13 -55.29
CA ILE A 199 -9.72 41.13 -56.76
C ILE A 199 -10.36 39.83 -57.25
N GLU A 200 -9.99 38.69 -56.66
CA GLU A 200 -10.53 37.36 -56.98
C GLU A 200 -11.13 36.68 -55.73
N PRO A 201 -12.35 37.06 -55.28
CA PRO A 201 -12.96 36.53 -54.07
C PRO A 201 -13.22 35.01 -54.08
N ASP A 202 -13.44 34.43 -55.27
CA ASP A 202 -13.76 33.02 -55.45
C ASP A 202 -12.52 32.12 -55.59
N ARG A 203 -11.29 32.69 -55.58
CA ARG A 203 -10.04 31.93 -55.72
C ARG A 203 -9.66 31.25 -54.40
N LYS A 204 -10.19 30.04 -54.25
CA LYS A 204 -10.02 29.13 -53.09
C LYS A 204 -8.57 28.94 -52.63
N GLY A 205 -7.62 28.91 -53.57
CA GLY A 205 -6.18 28.82 -53.26
C GLY A 205 -5.70 29.99 -52.39
N LEU A 206 -6.09 31.22 -52.73
CA LEU A 206 -5.76 32.42 -51.94
C LEU A 206 -6.41 32.40 -50.55
N GLU A 207 -7.66 31.93 -50.44
CA GLU A 207 -8.33 31.81 -49.13
C GLU A 207 -7.68 30.71 -48.26
N LEU A 208 -7.24 29.60 -48.85
CA LEU A 208 -6.48 28.55 -48.16
C LEU A 208 -5.13 29.08 -47.70
N ASP A 209 -4.43 29.81 -48.57
CA ASP A 209 -3.13 30.37 -48.25
C ASP A 209 -3.21 31.40 -47.11
N LEU A 210 -4.23 32.27 -47.16
CA LEU A 210 -4.56 33.23 -46.10
C LEU A 210 -4.88 32.51 -44.78
N ALA A 211 -5.68 31.43 -44.81
CA ALA A 211 -6.02 30.64 -43.63
C ALA A 211 -4.76 30.05 -42.96
N CYS A 212 -3.84 29.48 -43.74
CA CYS A 212 -2.56 28.95 -43.28
C CYS A 212 -1.63 30.03 -42.71
N ARG A 213 -1.58 31.23 -43.30
CA ARG A 213 -0.73 32.34 -42.84
C ARG A 213 -1.25 32.94 -41.53
N LEU A 214 -2.58 33.07 -41.41
CA LEU A 214 -3.24 33.44 -40.14
C LEU A 214 -2.97 32.42 -39.02
N LEU A 215 -2.91 31.12 -39.35
CA LEU A 215 -2.57 30.07 -38.39
C LEU A 215 -1.13 30.20 -37.87
N ARG A 216 -0.15 30.43 -38.77
CA ARG A 216 1.25 30.65 -38.38
C ARG A 216 1.42 31.86 -37.44
N LEU A 217 0.67 32.94 -37.66
CA LEU A 217 0.61 34.09 -36.74
C LEU A 217 -0.22 33.86 -35.46
N LYS A 218 -0.61 32.62 -35.15
CA LYS A 218 -1.46 32.25 -34.00
C LYS A 218 -2.81 32.98 -33.95
N ARG A 219 -3.29 33.53 -35.08
CA ARG A 219 -4.62 34.16 -35.22
C ARG A 219 -5.69 33.10 -35.46
N ALA A 220 -5.77 32.13 -34.54
CA ALA A 220 -6.51 30.88 -34.73
C ALA A 220 -8.00 31.10 -35.06
N LYS A 221 -8.70 32.03 -34.39
CA LYS A 221 -10.12 32.31 -34.65
C LYS A 221 -10.38 32.81 -36.07
N SER A 222 -9.53 33.71 -36.59
CA SER A 222 -9.64 34.23 -37.97
C SER A 222 -9.25 33.16 -38.99
N SER A 223 -8.19 32.39 -38.73
CA SER A 223 -7.79 31.26 -39.57
C SER A 223 -8.92 30.22 -39.72
N LEU A 224 -9.54 29.85 -38.59
CA LEU A 224 -10.62 28.88 -38.49
C LEU A 224 -11.87 29.31 -39.28
N SER A 225 -12.21 30.60 -39.33
CA SER A 225 -13.35 31.07 -40.13
C SER A 225 -13.12 30.94 -41.64
N HIS A 226 -11.88 31.09 -42.13
CA HIS A 226 -11.54 30.83 -43.53
C HIS A 226 -11.54 29.31 -43.83
N PHE A 227 -10.94 28.49 -42.97
CA PHE A 227 -11.00 27.02 -43.13
C PHE A 227 -12.45 26.50 -43.14
N GLN A 228 -13.35 27.05 -42.33
CA GLN A 228 -14.77 26.63 -42.32
C GLN A 228 -15.50 26.88 -43.66
N LYS A 229 -15.16 27.95 -44.40
CA LYS A 229 -15.72 28.20 -45.73
C LYS A 229 -15.24 27.21 -46.78
N LEU A 230 -13.97 26.80 -46.69
CA LEU A 230 -13.32 25.87 -47.61
C LEU A 230 -13.70 24.40 -47.34
N LEU A 231 -14.10 24.08 -46.11
CA LEU A 231 -14.41 22.72 -45.65
C LEU A 231 -15.35 21.93 -46.58
N PRO A 232 -16.46 22.46 -47.16
CA PRO A 232 -17.35 21.67 -48.02
C PRO A 232 -16.67 21.09 -49.27
N GLN A 233 -15.56 21.70 -49.71
CA GLN A 233 -14.91 21.44 -50.98
C GLN A 233 -13.65 20.58 -50.79
N TYR A 234 -12.88 20.86 -49.73
CA TYR A 234 -11.67 20.13 -49.35
C TYR A 234 -11.90 19.11 -48.22
N LYS A 235 -13.17 18.73 -47.99
CA LYS A 235 -13.61 17.83 -46.89
C LYS A 235 -12.88 16.48 -46.83
N ASP A 236 -12.32 16.02 -47.95
CA ASP A 236 -11.67 14.71 -48.11
C ASP A 236 -10.20 14.84 -48.55
N ASP A 237 -9.60 16.05 -48.51
CA ASP A 237 -8.17 16.27 -48.74
C ASP A 237 -7.39 16.13 -47.40
N PRO A 238 -6.45 15.16 -47.28
CA PRO A 238 -5.62 15.00 -46.08
C PRO A 238 -4.77 16.23 -45.75
N GLY A 239 -4.29 16.97 -46.76
CA GLY A 239 -3.47 18.18 -46.56
C GLY A 239 -4.28 19.30 -45.90
N PHE A 240 -5.46 19.59 -46.45
CA PHE A 240 -6.44 20.50 -45.85
C PHE A 240 -6.86 20.07 -44.44
N LEU A 241 -7.25 18.81 -44.24
CA LEU A 241 -7.70 18.31 -42.94
C LEU A 241 -6.60 18.43 -41.87
N THR A 242 -5.33 18.20 -42.22
CA THR A 242 -4.18 18.40 -41.34
C THR A 242 -4.10 19.86 -40.86
N ASN A 243 -4.19 20.83 -41.77
CA ASN A 243 -4.10 22.25 -41.43
C ASN A 243 -5.35 22.76 -40.70
N TYR A 244 -6.53 22.25 -41.05
CA TYR A 244 -7.77 22.56 -40.35
C TYR A 244 -7.77 22.01 -38.91
N ALA A 245 -7.29 20.79 -38.68
CA ALA A 245 -7.11 20.22 -37.34
C ALA A 245 -6.16 21.09 -36.50
N LYS A 246 -5.02 21.53 -37.06
CA LYS A 246 -4.10 22.48 -36.39
C LYS A 246 -4.79 23.80 -36.02
N ALA A 247 -5.66 24.33 -36.90
CA ALA A 247 -6.46 25.53 -36.61
C ALA A 247 -7.49 25.32 -35.50
N LEU A 248 -8.19 24.18 -35.48
CA LEU A 248 -9.14 23.82 -34.43
C LEU A 248 -8.44 23.67 -33.06
N LEU A 249 -7.29 23.00 -33.03
CA LEU A 249 -6.47 22.86 -31.82
C LEU A 249 -5.98 24.21 -31.30
N ALA A 250 -5.46 25.08 -32.18
CA ALA A 250 -5.01 26.42 -31.83
C ALA A 250 -6.16 27.34 -31.37
N ALA A 251 -7.39 27.09 -31.81
CA ALA A 251 -8.59 27.81 -31.38
C ALA A 251 -9.19 27.27 -30.06
N GLY A 252 -8.83 26.05 -29.66
CA GLY A 252 -9.38 25.35 -28.48
C GLY A 252 -10.60 24.47 -28.75
N ASP A 253 -11.04 24.33 -30.01
CA ASP A 253 -12.23 23.57 -30.44
C ASP A 253 -11.95 22.04 -30.46
N ARG A 254 -11.65 21.45 -29.29
CA ARG A 254 -11.18 20.06 -29.13
C ARG A 254 -12.11 19.01 -29.75
N ASP A 255 -13.42 19.08 -29.52
CA ASP A 255 -14.37 18.07 -30.01
C ASP A 255 -14.43 18.01 -31.54
N LYS A 256 -14.28 19.17 -32.20
CA LYS A 256 -14.19 19.24 -33.66
C LYS A 256 -12.82 18.79 -34.15
N ALA A 257 -11.75 19.09 -33.41
CA ALA A 257 -10.40 18.64 -33.73
C ALA A 257 -10.33 17.10 -33.71
N ILE A 258 -10.90 16.44 -32.70
CA ILE A 258 -11.00 14.96 -32.63
C ILE A 258 -11.68 14.42 -33.89
N ARG A 259 -12.91 14.83 -34.21
CA ARG A 259 -13.65 14.35 -35.40
C ARG A 259 -12.91 14.61 -36.72
N THR A 260 -12.15 15.71 -36.80
CA THR A 260 -11.35 16.06 -37.98
C THR A 260 -10.12 15.17 -38.10
N LEU A 261 -9.45 14.88 -36.98
CA LEU A 261 -8.31 13.95 -36.91
C LEU A 261 -8.73 12.50 -37.15
N GLU A 262 -9.87 12.05 -36.65
CA GLU A 262 -10.44 10.73 -36.95
C GLU A 262 -10.67 10.56 -38.45
N ARG A 263 -11.28 11.55 -39.10
CA ARG A 263 -11.50 11.54 -40.56
C ARG A 263 -10.19 11.56 -41.33
N PHE A 264 -9.22 12.36 -40.90
CA PHE A 264 -7.88 12.41 -41.50
C PHE A 264 -7.18 11.04 -41.42
N VAL A 265 -7.15 10.42 -40.24
CA VAL A 265 -6.56 9.09 -40.03
C VAL A 265 -7.28 8.02 -40.87
N ALA A 266 -8.61 8.08 -40.96
CA ALA A 266 -9.40 7.17 -41.79
C ALA A 266 -9.10 7.31 -43.30
N LEU A 267 -8.93 8.55 -43.81
CA LEU A 267 -8.60 8.78 -45.22
C LEU A 267 -7.15 8.40 -45.57
N CYS A 268 -6.21 8.56 -44.62
CA CYS A 268 -4.82 8.13 -44.81
C CYS A 268 -4.67 6.60 -44.82
N LYS A 269 -5.60 5.84 -44.23
CA LYS A 269 -5.61 4.37 -44.28
C LYS A 269 -5.75 3.83 -45.71
N ASP A 270 -6.53 4.50 -46.55
CA ASP A 270 -6.87 4.03 -47.89
C ASP A 270 -5.85 4.49 -48.98
N ASN A 271 -5.06 5.54 -48.70
CA ASN A 271 -4.10 6.12 -49.65
C ASN A 271 -2.64 5.83 -49.27
N THR A 272 -2.05 4.80 -49.89
CA THR A 272 -0.70 4.26 -49.61
C THR A 272 0.47 5.08 -50.17
N GLY A 273 0.36 6.41 -50.16
CA GLY A 273 1.42 7.33 -50.61
C GLY A 273 2.50 7.57 -49.54
N LYS A 274 3.77 7.70 -49.96
CA LYS A 274 4.89 8.05 -49.06
C LYS A 274 4.80 9.47 -48.46
N ASP A 275 4.00 10.35 -49.05
CA ASP A 275 4.05 11.79 -48.76
C ASP A 275 3.29 12.19 -47.46
N TYR A 276 2.54 11.26 -46.86
CA TYR A 276 1.69 11.53 -45.69
C TYR A 276 2.17 10.90 -44.38
N THR A 277 3.28 10.14 -44.37
CA THR A 277 3.77 9.36 -43.20
C THR A 277 3.93 10.20 -41.94
N ASP A 278 4.52 11.38 -42.08
CA ASP A 278 4.90 12.24 -40.96
C ASP A 278 3.68 12.98 -40.40
N ASN A 279 2.78 13.43 -41.30
CA ASN A 279 1.51 14.03 -40.93
C ASN A 279 0.57 13.02 -40.27
N LEU A 280 0.54 11.75 -40.73
CA LEU A 280 -0.22 10.68 -40.10
C LEU A 280 0.29 10.37 -38.69
N THR A 281 1.61 10.26 -38.52
CA THR A 281 2.25 10.06 -37.22
C THR A 281 1.94 11.19 -36.24
N TRP A 282 1.99 12.44 -36.70
CA TRP A 282 1.56 13.60 -35.90
C TRP A 282 0.07 13.52 -35.54
N GLY A 283 -0.81 13.31 -36.53
CA GLY A 283 -2.25 13.30 -36.32
C GLY A 283 -2.74 12.20 -35.37
N VAL A 284 -2.14 11.00 -35.44
CA VAL A 284 -2.40 9.90 -34.50
C VAL A 284 -1.94 10.26 -33.08
N ASN A 285 -0.75 10.83 -32.92
CA ASN A 285 -0.24 11.23 -31.61
C ASN A 285 -1.11 12.31 -30.95
N GLU A 286 -1.57 13.31 -31.71
CA GLU A 286 -2.51 14.32 -31.20
C GLU A 286 -3.88 13.73 -30.86
N LEU A 287 -4.43 12.85 -31.72
CA LEU A 287 -5.70 12.18 -31.46
C LEU A 287 -5.65 11.32 -30.18
N VAL A 288 -4.56 10.56 -29.99
CA VAL A 288 -4.29 9.82 -28.75
C VAL A 288 -4.17 10.77 -27.55
N SER A 289 -3.43 11.87 -27.68
CA SER A 289 -3.28 12.89 -26.63
C SER A 289 -4.63 13.46 -26.19
N LEU A 290 -5.48 13.85 -27.15
CA LEU A 290 -6.83 14.37 -26.88
C LEU A 290 -7.72 13.32 -26.20
N TYR A 291 -7.70 12.07 -26.68
CA TYR A 291 -8.45 10.99 -26.03
C TYR A 291 -8.01 10.76 -24.58
N LEU A 292 -6.71 10.83 -24.29
CA LEU A 292 -6.20 10.72 -22.93
C LEU A 292 -6.57 11.93 -22.06
N MET A 293 -6.58 13.15 -22.60
CA MET A 293 -7.08 14.34 -21.89
C MET A 293 -8.58 14.24 -21.56
N ASN A 294 -9.37 13.59 -22.42
CA ASN A 294 -10.80 13.33 -22.19
C ASN A 294 -11.06 12.09 -21.30
N GLY A 295 -10.02 11.34 -20.91
CA GLY A 295 -10.15 10.10 -20.14
C GLY A 295 -10.55 8.85 -20.96
N GLU A 296 -10.66 8.99 -22.29
CA GLU A 296 -11.06 7.95 -23.23
C GLU A 296 -9.91 6.98 -23.58
N VAL A 297 -9.35 6.32 -22.56
CA VAL A 297 -8.20 5.40 -22.71
C VAL A 297 -8.48 4.28 -23.74
N ARG A 298 -9.73 3.82 -23.87
CA ARG A 298 -10.11 2.78 -24.84
C ARG A 298 -10.05 3.28 -26.29
N SER A 299 -10.54 4.49 -26.55
CA SER A 299 -10.48 5.14 -27.87
C SER A 299 -9.01 5.31 -28.30
N ALA A 300 -8.16 5.78 -27.39
CA ALA A 300 -6.71 5.91 -27.61
C ALA A 300 -6.02 4.56 -27.94
N ILE A 301 -6.35 3.47 -27.23
CA ILE A 301 -5.80 2.14 -27.52
C ILE A 301 -6.25 1.64 -28.89
N ASN A 302 -7.54 1.76 -29.21
CA ASN A 302 -8.09 1.29 -30.50
C ASN A 302 -7.39 1.96 -31.71
N VAL A 303 -7.14 3.27 -31.64
CA VAL A 303 -6.43 4.01 -32.71
C VAL A 303 -5.01 3.44 -32.93
N LEU A 304 -4.29 3.14 -31.85
CA LEU A 304 -2.94 2.56 -31.93
C LEU A 304 -2.93 1.08 -32.33
N GLU A 305 -3.93 0.29 -31.94
CA GLU A 305 -4.08 -1.09 -32.40
C GLU A 305 -4.39 -1.15 -33.91
N ASN A 306 -5.25 -0.26 -34.41
CA ASN A 306 -5.54 -0.14 -35.84
C ASN A 306 -4.29 0.27 -36.62
N LEU A 307 -3.56 1.30 -36.18
CA LEU A 307 -2.31 1.71 -36.82
C LEU A 307 -1.28 0.57 -36.87
N LYS A 308 -1.17 -0.23 -35.80
CA LYS A 308 -0.29 -1.41 -35.75
C LYS A 308 -0.68 -2.50 -36.74
N HIS A 309 -1.97 -2.66 -37.03
CA HIS A 309 -2.45 -3.63 -38.01
C HIS A 309 -2.27 -3.13 -39.45
N ASP A 310 -2.68 -1.89 -39.71
CA ASP A 310 -2.74 -1.31 -41.05
C ASP A 310 -1.34 -0.88 -41.58
N HIS A 311 -0.47 -0.36 -40.70
CA HIS A 311 0.83 0.21 -41.07
C HIS A 311 1.96 -0.23 -40.12
N PRO A 312 2.31 -1.54 -40.07
CA PRO A 312 3.32 -2.07 -39.15
C PRO A 312 4.73 -1.48 -39.36
N THR A 313 5.02 -0.92 -40.55
CA THR A 313 6.28 -0.22 -40.85
C THR A 313 6.36 1.21 -40.27
N MET A 314 5.22 1.83 -39.93
CA MET A 314 5.16 3.14 -39.27
C MET A 314 5.14 3.03 -37.73
N LEU A 315 5.37 1.84 -37.19
CA LEU A 315 5.30 1.59 -35.76
C LEU A 315 6.57 2.09 -35.04
N ASP A 316 6.74 3.41 -34.98
CA ASP A 316 7.88 4.03 -34.30
C ASP A 316 7.93 3.62 -32.82
N LYS A 317 9.15 3.57 -32.29
CA LYS A 317 9.46 3.24 -30.89
C LYS A 317 8.64 4.06 -29.89
N GLN A 318 8.31 5.32 -30.21
CA GLN A 318 7.52 6.20 -29.36
C GLN A 318 6.04 5.81 -29.31
N ILE A 319 5.50 5.28 -30.42
CA ILE A 319 4.15 4.71 -30.49
C ILE A 319 4.10 3.40 -29.69
N LEU A 320 5.09 2.51 -29.87
CA LEU A 320 5.21 1.26 -29.10
C LEU A 320 5.29 1.51 -27.59
N ALA A 321 6.13 2.45 -27.15
CA ALA A 321 6.25 2.83 -25.74
C ALA A 321 4.96 3.45 -25.18
N THR A 322 4.22 4.20 -26.00
CA THR A 322 2.94 4.78 -25.60
C THR A 322 1.87 3.70 -25.48
N LEU A 323 1.76 2.81 -26.46
CA LEU A 323 0.84 1.66 -26.44
C LEU A 323 1.10 0.74 -25.23
N GLY A 324 2.37 0.42 -24.93
CA GLY A 324 2.74 -0.37 -23.75
C GLY A 324 2.31 0.30 -22.44
N ARG A 325 2.52 1.62 -22.30
CA ARG A 325 2.07 2.40 -21.13
C ARG A 325 0.54 2.44 -21.02
N LEU A 326 -0.18 2.55 -22.12
CA LEU A 326 -1.65 2.52 -22.12
C LEU A 326 -2.20 1.14 -21.74
N TYR A 327 -1.60 0.05 -22.21
CA TYR A 327 -1.97 -1.29 -21.74
C TYR A 327 -1.68 -1.49 -20.25
N PHE A 328 -0.55 -0.99 -19.75
CA PHE A 328 -0.24 -1.04 -18.31
C PHE A 328 -1.28 -0.27 -17.48
N ALA A 329 -1.63 0.95 -17.91
CA ALA A 329 -2.64 1.78 -17.25
C ALA A 329 -4.04 1.14 -17.30
N SER A 330 -4.41 0.49 -18.42
CA SER A 330 -5.66 -0.23 -18.58
C SER A 330 -5.66 -1.64 -17.98
N ARG A 331 -4.64 -2.00 -17.17
CA ARG A 331 -4.43 -3.33 -16.54
C ARG A 331 -4.32 -4.52 -17.52
N ASN A 332 -4.08 -4.26 -18.81
CA ASN A 332 -3.85 -5.28 -19.83
C ASN A 332 -2.38 -5.73 -19.83
N TYR A 333 -1.91 -6.26 -18.70
CA TYR A 333 -0.48 -6.48 -18.43
C TYR A 333 0.22 -7.40 -19.45
N LEU A 334 -0.47 -8.42 -19.99
CA LEU A 334 0.12 -9.30 -21.02
C LEU A 334 0.42 -8.53 -22.32
N LYS A 335 -0.55 -7.74 -22.84
CA LYS A 335 -0.34 -6.88 -24.02
C LYS A 335 0.71 -5.79 -23.76
N ALA A 336 0.75 -5.24 -22.54
CA ALA A 336 1.79 -4.29 -22.14
C ALA A 336 3.18 -4.92 -22.25
N LEU A 337 3.33 -6.15 -21.75
CA LEU A 337 4.59 -6.88 -21.75
C LEU A 337 5.05 -7.25 -23.16
N GLU A 338 4.15 -7.61 -24.08
CA GLU A 338 4.46 -7.78 -25.50
C GLU A 338 4.95 -6.48 -26.14
N ALA A 339 4.25 -5.36 -25.92
CA ALA A 339 4.64 -4.06 -26.45
C ALA A 339 6.02 -3.60 -25.94
N PHE A 340 6.28 -3.74 -24.63
CA PHE A 340 7.58 -3.41 -24.06
C PHE A 340 8.69 -4.37 -24.49
N ARG A 341 8.41 -5.68 -24.71
CA ARG A 341 9.38 -6.62 -25.28
C ARG A 341 9.82 -6.22 -26.69
N VAL A 342 8.90 -5.75 -27.54
CA VAL A 342 9.25 -5.26 -28.88
C VAL A 342 10.04 -3.95 -28.78
N PHE A 343 9.59 -3.01 -27.96
CA PHE A 343 10.29 -1.74 -27.72
C PHE A 343 11.73 -1.93 -27.21
N LEU A 344 11.93 -2.83 -26.25
CA LEU A 344 13.26 -3.12 -25.67
C LEU A 344 14.18 -3.94 -26.58
N ARG A 345 13.70 -4.54 -27.68
CA ARG A 345 14.60 -5.12 -28.69
C ARG A 345 15.37 -4.03 -29.44
N GLU A 346 14.70 -2.94 -29.78
CA GLU A 346 15.29 -1.78 -30.45
C GLU A 346 16.09 -0.89 -29.49
N LYS A 347 15.70 -0.85 -28.21
CA LYS A 347 16.39 -0.10 -27.15
C LYS A 347 16.54 -0.94 -25.87
N PRO A 348 17.56 -1.82 -25.77
CA PRO A 348 17.75 -2.73 -24.63
C PRO A 348 17.89 -2.08 -23.26
N ASP A 349 18.32 -0.81 -23.23
CA ASP A 349 18.72 -0.08 -22.03
C ASP A 349 17.86 1.19 -21.81
N ASP A 350 16.68 1.29 -22.44
CA ASP A 350 15.75 2.39 -22.20
C ASP A 350 15.15 2.31 -20.78
N LYS A 351 15.54 3.25 -19.91
CA LYS A 351 15.13 3.32 -18.48
C LYS A 351 13.62 3.17 -18.30
N MET A 352 12.81 3.84 -19.12
CA MET A 352 11.36 3.81 -18.99
C MET A 352 10.79 2.46 -19.47
N GLY A 353 11.32 1.91 -20.56
CA GLY A 353 10.96 0.57 -21.03
C GLY A 353 11.26 -0.51 -19.97
N LEU A 354 12.45 -0.49 -19.38
CA LEU A 354 12.85 -1.43 -18.33
C LEU A 354 11.99 -1.28 -17.08
N LEU A 355 11.80 -0.06 -16.58
CA LEU A 355 10.98 0.23 -15.40
C LEU A 355 9.52 -0.23 -15.56
N PHE A 356 8.89 0.07 -16.69
CA PHE A 356 7.53 -0.39 -16.95
C PHE A 356 7.46 -1.91 -17.17
N THR A 357 8.50 -2.55 -17.72
CA THR A 357 8.56 -4.01 -17.86
C THR A 357 8.66 -4.69 -16.49
N ALA A 358 9.55 -4.22 -15.60
CA ALA A 358 9.68 -4.72 -14.23
C ALA A 358 8.36 -4.59 -13.46
N ARG A 359 7.74 -3.40 -13.50
CA ARG A 359 6.41 -3.15 -12.92
C ARG A 359 5.31 -4.02 -13.53
N THR A 360 5.41 -4.39 -14.81
CA THR A 360 4.43 -5.27 -15.46
C THR A 360 4.59 -6.72 -14.97
N TYR A 361 5.82 -7.23 -14.82
CA TYR A 361 6.06 -8.53 -14.22
C TYR A 361 5.63 -8.59 -12.74
N GLU A 362 5.91 -7.53 -11.97
CA GLU A 362 5.45 -7.36 -10.58
C GLU A 362 3.92 -7.43 -10.47
N ARG A 363 3.18 -6.70 -11.32
CA ARG A 363 1.71 -6.75 -11.36
C ARG A 363 1.15 -8.12 -11.79
N LEU A 364 1.95 -8.92 -12.50
CA LEU A 364 1.65 -10.30 -12.86
C LEU A 364 2.12 -11.33 -11.81
N GLN A 365 2.66 -10.90 -10.67
CA GLN A 365 3.26 -11.75 -9.63
C GLN A 365 4.47 -12.59 -10.10
N PHE A 366 5.09 -12.22 -11.23
CA PHE A 366 6.35 -12.81 -11.69
C PHE A 366 7.54 -12.08 -11.06
N LEU A 367 7.75 -12.30 -9.76
CA LEU A 367 8.69 -11.53 -8.94
C LEU A 367 10.15 -11.72 -9.38
N ALA A 368 10.59 -12.94 -9.70
CA ALA A 368 11.99 -13.19 -10.10
C ALA A 368 12.41 -12.47 -11.41
N PRO A 369 11.63 -12.49 -12.51
CA PRO A 369 11.88 -11.62 -13.66
C PRO A 369 11.83 -10.12 -13.36
N ALA A 370 10.96 -9.67 -12.46
CA ALA A 370 10.89 -8.27 -12.04
C ALA A 370 12.17 -7.85 -11.30
N ILE A 371 12.60 -8.64 -10.32
CA ILE A 371 13.84 -8.48 -9.54
C ILE A 371 15.04 -8.36 -10.49
N SER A 372 15.20 -9.29 -11.44
CA SER A 372 16.34 -9.26 -12.38
C SER A 372 16.36 -8.00 -13.27
N ILE A 373 15.21 -7.45 -13.65
CA ILE A 373 15.14 -6.21 -14.43
C ILE A 373 15.41 -4.98 -13.55
N TYR A 374 14.95 -4.98 -12.30
CA TYR A 374 15.28 -3.93 -11.33
C TYR A 374 16.79 -3.95 -10.98
N GLU A 375 17.39 -5.12 -10.80
CA GLU A 375 18.85 -5.30 -10.65
C GLU A 375 19.60 -4.74 -11.87
N LYS A 376 19.18 -5.10 -13.10
CA LYS A 376 19.76 -4.52 -14.34
C LYS A 376 19.63 -3.00 -14.38
N LEU A 377 18.47 -2.46 -13.98
CA LEU A 377 18.20 -1.03 -14.02
C LEU A 377 19.13 -0.25 -13.09
N LEU A 378 19.39 -0.77 -11.89
CA LEU A 378 20.27 -0.16 -10.89
C LEU A 378 21.76 -0.25 -11.26
N LEU A 379 22.17 -1.29 -12.00
CA LEU A 379 23.54 -1.39 -12.55
C LEU A 379 23.86 -0.29 -13.57
N HIS A 380 22.86 0.29 -14.23
CA HIS A 380 23.04 1.39 -15.19
C HIS A 380 22.89 2.76 -14.54
N GLU A 381 21.90 2.94 -13.66
CA GLU A 381 21.71 4.18 -12.88
C GLU A 381 21.33 3.84 -11.43
N PRO A 382 22.15 4.21 -10.43
CA PRO A 382 21.78 4.05 -9.03
C PRO A 382 20.62 5.00 -8.69
N ASP A 383 19.46 4.43 -8.40
CA ASP A 383 18.22 5.14 -8.10
C ASP A 383 17.68 4.64 -6.74
N PRO A 384 17.71 5.48 -5.67
CA PRO A 384 17.40 5.01 -4.31
C PRO A 384 15.93 4.59 -4.13
N ASP A 385 14.99 5.16 -4.89
CA ASP A 385 13.58 4.75 -4.85
C ASP A 385 13.40 3.35 -5.47
N ILE A 386 14.11 3.07 -6.57
CA ILE A 386 14.08 1.76 -7.23
C ILE A 386 14.81 0.72 -6.38
N ALA A 387 15.92 1.06 -5.74
CA ALA A 387 16.63 0.18 -4.81
C ALA A 387 15.81 -0.14 -3.56
N MET A 388 15.12 0.85 -2.98
CA MET A 388 14.18 0.66 -1.87
C MET A 388 13.02 -0.26 -2.26
N HIS A 389 12.51 -0.14 -3.50
CA HIS A 389 11.46 -1.01 -4.02
C HIS A 389 11.94 -2.44 -4.29
N LEU A 390 13.13 -2.59 -4.89
CA LEU A 390 13.79 -3.87 -5.10
C LEU A 390 14.09 -4.59 -3.78
N GLY A 391 14.59 -3.88 -2.77
CA GLY A 391 14.83 -4.46 -1.45
C GLY A 391 13.55 -4.99 -0.81
N LYS A 392 12.41 -4.31 -0.97
CA LYS A 392 11.10 -4.77 -0.47
C LYS A 392 10.67 -6.05 -1.18
N LEU A 393 10.80 -6.09 -2.51
CA LEU A 393 10.57 -7.29 -3.31
C LEU A 393 11.46 -8.46 -2.87
N LEU A 394 12.74 -8.22 -2.62
CA LEU A 394 13.68 -9.23 -2.13
C LEU A 394 13.31 -9.75 -0.73
N LEU A 395 12.79 -8.89 0.15
CA LEU A 395 12.25 -9.29 1.46
C LEU A 395 10.96 -10.11 1.35
N GLU A 396 10.04 -9.73 0.45
CA GLU A 396 8.82 -10.49 0.17
C GLU A 396 9.14 -11.88 -0.42
N THR A 397 10.26 -12.03 -1.14
CA THR A 397 10.77 -13.31 -1.64
C THR A 397 11.80 -13.99 -0.73
N GLU A 398 11.89 -13.60 0.55
CA GLU A 398 12.80 -14.17 1.56
C GLU A 398 14.29 -14.23 1.13
N SER A 399 14.69 -13.40 0.18
CA SER A 399 16.01 -13.40 -0.46
C SER A 399 16.99 -12.47 0.27
N PHE A 400 17.15 -12.72 1.58
CA PHE A 400 17.82 -11.82 2.52
C PHE A 400 19.27 -11.50 2.14
N ASP A 401 20.05 -12.48 1.67
CA ASP A 401 21.45 -12.27 1.24
C ASP A 401 21.57 -11.25 0.10
N ARG A 402 20.65 -11.31 -0.86
CA ARG A 402 20.61 -10.33 -1.96
C ARG A 402 20.21 -8.96 -1.45
N ALA A 403 19.19 -8.88 -0.58
CA ALA A 403 18.79 -7.62 0.05
C ALA A 403 19.95 -6.97 0.82
N ASN A 404 20.73 -7.75 1.58
CA ASN A 404 21.94 -7.30 2.25
C ASN A 404 23.00 -6.76 1.27
N SER A 405 23.26 -7.49 0.17
CA SER A 405 24.25 -7.08 -0.84
C SER A 405 23.88 -5.79 -1.57
N LEU A 406 22.60 -5.57 -1.86
CA LEU A 406 22.08 -4.38 -2.55
C LEU A 406 22.39 -3.08 -1.79
N ILE A 407 22.44 -3.16 -0.47
CA ILE A 407 22.79 -2.05 0.42
C ILE A 407 24.29 -1.81 0.49
N ALA A 408 25.06 -2.90 0.63
CA ALA A 408 26.50 -2.81 0.84
C ALA A 408 27.27 -2.20 -0.34
N GLY A 409 26.67 -2.21 -1.53
CA GLY A 409 27.16 -1.54 -2.74
C GLY A 409 26.96 -0.02 -2.73
N ASP A 410 25.71 0.44 -2.90
CA ASP A 410 25.51 1.74 -3.58
C ASP A 410 24.51 2.74 -2.95
N ILE A 411 23.64 2.35 -2.01
CA ILE A 411 22.40 3.14 -1.75
C ILE A 411 22.32 3.89 -0.40
N TYR A 412 23.12 3.57 0.63
CA TYR A 412 23.04 4.29 1.92
C TYR A 412 24.37 4.75 2.52
N ASN A 413 24.80 5.94 2.07
CA ASN A 413 25.69 6.81 2.84
C ASN A 413 24.97 7.38 4.08
N GLY A 414 24.91 6.59 5.14
CA GLY A 414 24.84 7.09 6.52
C GLY A 414 23.50 7.65 7.01
N ASP A 415 22.95 8.71 6.42
CA ASP A 415 22.23 9.74 7.20
C ASP A 415 20.71 9.87 7.01
N ASP A 416 20.07 9.24 6.01
CA ASP A 416 18.60 9.25 5.94
C ASP A 416 17.97 8.13 6.79
N ILE A 417 17.09 8.57 7.70
CA ILE A 417 16.37 7.76 8.69
C ILE A 417 15.62 6.59 8.04
N LYS A 418 15.00 6.82 6.87
CA LYS A 418 14.18 5.79 6.19
C LYS A 418 15.03 4.60 5.74
N GLY A 419 16.27 4.84 5.34
CA GLY A 419 17.22 3.78 5.02
C GLY A 419 17.70 3.02 6.23
N ARG A 420 18.01 3.72 7.33
CA ARG A 420 18.36 3.06 8.61
C ARG A 420 17.20 2.18 9.11
N GLU A 421 15.95 2.63 9.00
CA GLU A 421 14.76 1.82 9.31
C GLU A 421 14.61 0.62 8.38
N PHE A 422 14.82 0.80 7.07
CA PHE A 422 14.73 -0.28 6.09
C PHE A 422 15.84 -1.33 6.27
N LEU A 423 17.06 -0.88 6.55
CA LEU A 423 18.22 -1.68 6.94
C LEU A 423 17.94 -2.53 8.17
N LEU A 424 17.45 -1.87 9.22
CA LEU A 424 17.09 -2.52 10.47
C LEU A 424 16.06 -3.61 10.22
N ARG A 425 15.05 -3.36 9.37
CA ARG A 425 14.05 -4.37 8.98
C ARG A 425 14.67 -5.56 8.25
N ILE A 426 15.62 -5.35 7.34
CA ILE A 426 16.30 -6.44 6.63
C ILE A 426 17.13 -7.29 7.61
N TYR A 427 17.98 -6.67 8.43
CA TYR A 427 18.80 -7.41 9.39
C TYR A 427 17.95 -8.14 10.44
N LEU A 428 16.83 -7.54 10.88
CA LEU A 428 15.87 -8.19 11.78
C LEU A 428 15.20 -9.42 11.14
N MET A 429 14.80 -9.35 9.87
CA MET A 429 14.19 -10.49 9.17
C MET A 429 15.21 -11.58 8.84
N ASN A 430 16.46 -11.21 8.54
CA ASN A 430 17.57 -12.15 8.35
C ASN A 430 18.09 -12.77 9.66
N GLY A 431 17.70 -12.22 10.82
CA GLY A 431 18.25 -12.61 12.12
C GLY A 431 19.72 -12.20 12.34
N ASP A 432 20.26 -11.26 11.54
CA ASP A 432 21.63 -10.78 11.67
C ASP A 432 21.79 -9.88 12.91
N ARG A 433 22.10 -10.56 14.02
CA ARG A 433 22.29 -9.94 15.33
C ARG A 433 23.37 -8.87 15.34
N GLU A 434 24.52 -9.09 14.71
CA GLU A 434 25.66 -8.16 14.81
C GLU A 434 25.36 -6.86 14.08
N SER A 435 24.76 -6.94 12.89
CA SER A 435 24.36 -5.77 12.12
C SER A 435 23.21 -5.00 12.78
N VAL A 436 22.20 -5.68 13.34
CA VAL A 436 21.15 -5.05 14.18
C VAL A 436 21.77 -4.32 15.38
N GLU A 437 22.68 -4.99 16.10
CA GLU A 437 23.30 -4.43 17.30
C GLU A 437 24.20 -3.22 17.01
N LYS A 438 24.90 -3.22 15.86
CA LYS A 438 25.74 -2.12 15.38
C LYS A 438 24.88 -0.92 14.94
N LEU A 439 23.79 -1.16 14.24
CA LEU A 439 22.90 -0.10 13.74
C LEU A 439 22.16 0.59 14.90
N LEU A 440 21.60 -0.19 15.84
CA LEU A 440 20.89 0.34 17.03
C LEU A 440 21.81 1.03 18.05
N SER A 441 23.13 0.86 17.96
CA SER A 441 24.08 1.58 18.82
C SER A 441 24.32 3.03 18.41
N SER A 442 23.90 3.41 17.19
CA SER A 442 24.22 4.72 16.62
C SER A 442 23.24 5.84 16.99
N GLU A 443 21.96 5.54 17.23
CA GLU A 443 20.94 6.54 17.58
C GLU A 443 19.70 5.91 18.24
N GLY A 444 19.13 6.57 19.26
CA GLY A 444 18.05 6.02 20.08
C GLY A 444 16.61 6.21 19.57
N VAL A 445 16.41 6.58 18.29
CA VAL A 445 15.12 7.13 17.79
C VAL A 445 14.27 6.12 16.98
N PHE A 446 14.87 5.03 16.48
CA PHE A 446 14.27 4.17 15.44
C PHE A 446 13.06 3.31 15.86
N LEU A 447 12.88 3.02 17.15
CA LEU A 447 11.78 2.16 17.65
C LEU A 447 10.45 2.92 17.83
N LYS A 448 10.06 3.69 16.80
CA LYS A 448 8.72 4.29 16.68
C LYS A 448 7.79 3.51 15.76
N ASP A 449 8.34 2.76 14.81
CA ASP A 449 7.56 1.83 14.00
C ASP A 449 7.22 0.58 14.84
N ASN A 450 5.94 0.23 14.90
CA ASN A 450 5.43 -0.92 15.63
C ASN A 450 5.90 -2.25 15.01
N ASP A 451 6.06 -2.32 13.68
CA ASP A 451 6.50 -3.55 13.02
C ASP A 451 7.99 -3.81 13.26
N ILE A 452 8.83 -2.78 13.18
CA ILE A 452 10.25 -2.87 13.55
C ILE A 452 10.39 -3.25 15.04
N SER A 453 9.59 -2.62 15.90
CA SER A 453 9.57 -2.95 17.34
C SER A 453 9.15 -4.40 17.60
N ALA A 454 8.16 -4.91 16.87
CA ALA A 454 7.72 -6.30 17.00
C ALA A 454 8.76 -7.30 16.48
N LEU A 455 9.39 -7.03 15.34
CA LEU A 455 10.48 -7.83 14.80
C LEU A 455 11.67 -7.87 15.77
N TYR A 456 12.03 -6.74 16.39
CA TYR A 456 13.08 -6.67 17.41
C TYR A 456 12.74 -7.49 18.66
N VAL A 457 11.52 -7.37 19.22
CA VAL A 457 11.11 -8.20 20.36
C VAL A 457 11.12 -9.69 19.98
N SER A 458 10.68 -10.05 18.78
CA SER A 458 10.68 -11.44 18.30
C SER A 458 12.10 -12.01 18.27
N LEU A 459 13.05 -11.29 17.65
CA LEU A 459 14.46 -11.69 17.60
C LEU A 459 15.09 -11.81 19.00
N VAL A 460 14.82 -10.84 19.89
CA VAL A 460 15.40 -10.87 21.25
C VAL A 460 14.79 -11.99 22.11
N THR A 461 13.50 -12.30 21.93
CA THR A 461 12.84 -13.41 22.65
C THR A 461 13.23 -14.80 22.14
N SER A 462 13.54 -14.97 20.85
CA SER A 462 14.02 -16.24 20.30
C SER A 462 15.48 -16.56 20.71
N ILE A 463 16.31 -15.52 20.87
CA ILE A 463 17.70 -15.66 21.36
C ILE A 463 17.75 -15.92 22.88
N GLY A 464 16.83 -15.34 23.65
CA GLY A 464 16.73 -15.51 25.11
C GLY A 464 17.86 -14.83 25.90
N CYS A 465 18.07 -15.29 27.14
CA CYS A 465 19.00 -14.70 28.12
C CYS A 465 20.49 -14.95 27.80
N THR A 466 21.00 -14.37 26.71
CA THR A 466 22.45 -14.28 26.46
C THR A 466 23.06 -13.11 27.24
N THR A 467 24.38 -13.13 27.48
CA THR A 467 25.11 -12.11 28.26
C THR A 467 24.94 -10.67 27.73
N GLY A 468 24.69 -10.50 26.43
CA GLY A 468 24.39 -9.19 25.81
C GLY A 468 23.02 -8.61 26.19
N ALA A 469 22.02 -9.46 26.47
CA ALA A 469 20.66 -9.01 26.80
C ALA A 469 20.63 -8.15 28.08
N ARG A 470 21.56 -8.40 29.02
CA ARG A 470 21.70 -7.61 30.26
C ARG A 470 22.12 -6.16 30.01
N MET A 471 22.90 -5.89 28.94
CA MET A 471 23.38 -4.55 28.60
C MET A 471 22.36 -3.73 27.78
N LYS A 472 21.34 -4.37 27.18
CA LYS A 472 20.41 -3.73 26.23
C LYS A 472 18.93 -3.83 26.64
N SER A 473 18.65 -4.15 27.91
CA SER A 473 17.29 -4.21 28.48
C SER A 473 16.45 -2.94 28.26
N HIS A 474 17.08 -1.77 28.19
CA HIS A 474 16.42 -0.50 27.86
C HIS A 474 15.84 -0.47 26.45
N LEU A 475 16.49 -1.09 25.44
CA LEU A 475 15.97 -1.16 24.07
C LEU A 475 14.76 -2.10 23.99
N LEU A 476 14.82 -3.24 24.67
CA LEU A 476 13.68 -4.15 24.81
C LEU A 476 12.51 -3.46 25.54
N GLY A 477 12.79 -2.74 26.61
CA GLY A 477 11.80 -1.92 27.33
C GLY A 477 11.16 -0.86 26.43
N ASN A 478 11.94 -0.14 25.62
CA ASN A 478 11.42 0.85 24.66
C ASN A 478 10.53 0.21 23.60
N ALA A 479 10.95 -0.90 22.97
CA ALA A 479 10.16 -1.60 21.96
C ALA A 479 8.82 -2.09 22.52
N LEU A 480 8.83 -2.71 23.72
CA LEU A 480 7.62 -3.13 24.41
C LEU A 480 6.73 -1.94 24.84
N PHE A 481 7.32 -0.79 25.17
CA PHE A 481 6.58 0.42 25.51
C PHE A 481 5.92 1.08 24.29
N ALA A 482 6.50 0.98 23.10
CA ALA A 482 5.87 1.37 21.84
C ALA A 482 4.68 0.43 21.51
N LEU A 483 4.89 -0.88 21.65
CA LEU A 483 3.87 -1.90 21.41
C LEU A 483 2.74 -1.96 22.46
N ALA A 484 2.87 -1.24 23.58
CA ALA A 484 1.92 -1.27 24.70
C ALA A 484 0.49 -0.79 24.34
N ASP A 485 0.31 -0.15 23.17
CA ASP A 485 -0.99 0.27 22.67
C ASP A 485 -1.65 -0.82 21.77
N GLN A 486 -0.89 -1.83 21.30
CA GLN A 486 -1.34 -2.99 20.47
C GLN A 486 -1.34 -4.34 21.22
N VAL A 487 -1.43 -4.32 22.55
CA VAL A 487 -1.18 -5.49 23.42
C VAL A 487 -2.09 -6.69 23.14
N GLU A 488 -3.36 -6.48 22.80
CA GLU A 488 -4.28 -7.60 22.53
C GLU A 488 -4.05 -8.23 21.14
N GLU A 489 -3.53 -7.47 20.16
CA GLU A 489 -3.15 -8.00 18.83
C GLU A 489 -1.86 -8.83 18.89
N ARG A 490 -0.90 -8.40 19.72
CA ARG A 490 0.45 -9.02 19.82
C ARG A 490 0.71 -9.61 21.20
N ARG A 491 -0.32 -10.22 21.81
CA ARG A 491 -0.33 -10.65 23.21
C ARG A 491 0.81 -11.60 23.57
N ASP A 492 1.06 -12.62 22.76
CA ASP A 492 2.07 -13.64 23.03
C ASP A 492 3.49 -13.05 22.97
N LEU A 493 3.71 -12.13 22.03
CA LEU A 493 4.97 -11.39 21.89
C LEU A 493 5.22 -10.46 23.10
N MET A 494 4.17 -9.75 23.55
CA MET A 494 4.23 -8.93 24.76
C MET A 494 4.47 -9.78 26.02
N GLN A 495 3.86 -10.97 26.10
CA GLN A 495 4.10 -11.93 27.19
C GLN A 495 5.54 -12.43 27.21
N ALA A 496 6.09 -12.85 26.07
CA ALA A 496 7.47 -13.30 25.95
C ALA A 496 8.46 -12.19 26.31
N GLY A 497 8.27 -10.98 25.79
CA GLY A 497 9.15 -9.84 26.06
C GLY A 497 9.11 -9.35 27.51
N VAL A 498 7.93 -9.26 28.13
CA VAL A 498 7.81 -8.89 29.55
C VAL A 498 8.37 -9.97 30.46
N LYS A 499 8.14 -11.26 30.14
CA LYS A 499 8.78 -12.37 30.87
C LYS A 499 10.30 -12.27 30.80
N LEU A 500 10.86 -12.03 29.61
CA LEU A 500 12.30 -11.86 29.44
C LEU A 500 12.87 -10.68 30.23
N LEU A 501 12.15 -9.55 30.34
CA LEU A 501 12.55 -8.45 31.22
C LEU A 501 12.60 -8.86 32.71
N LEU A 502 11.63 -9.67 33.17
CA LEU A 502 11.62 -10.20 34.53
C LEU A 502 12.75 -11.20 34.76
N ASP A 503 13.00 -12.12 33.82
CA ASP A 503 14.09 -13.12 33.87
C ASP A 503 15.49 -12.45 33.86
N ILE A 504 15.64 -11.28 33.21
CA ILE A 504 16.86 -10.45 33.24
C ILE A 504 17.01 -9.68 34.58
N GLY A 505 15.97 -9.61 35.39
CA GLY A 505 15.92 -8.89 36.68
C GLY A 505 15.47 -7.42 36.57
N GLN A 506 14.89 -7.01 35.44
CA GLN A 506 14.51 -5.62 35.14
C GLN A 506 13.06 -5.32 35.52
N GLN A 507 12.73 -5.56 36.80
CA GLN A 507 11.37 -5.43 37.35
C GLN A 507 10.75 -4.04 37.08
N ASP A 508 11.51 -2.95 37.25
CA ASP A 508 10.99 -1.58 37.08
C ASP A 508 10.70 -1.22 35.62
N LEU A 509 11.36 -1.86 34.65
CA LEU A 509 11.04 -1.70 33.23
C LEU A 509 9.80 -2.53 32.86
N ALA A 510 9.73 -3.78 33.32
CA ALA A 510 8.56 -4.63 33.15
C ALA A 510 7.30 -3.98 33.75
N GLU A 511 7.38 -3.42 34.95
CA GLU A 511 6.28 -2.71 35.61
C GLU A 511 5.84 -1.46 34.83
N ARG A 512 6.80 -0.67 34.30
CA ARG A 512 6.49 0.51 33.45
C ARG A 512 5.78 0.13 32.16
N VAL A 513 6.22 -0.93 31.48
CA VAL A 513 5.55 -1.48 30.28
C VAL A 513 4.12 -1.91 30.64
N LEU A 514 3.96 -2.77 31.65
CA LEU A 514 2.67 -3.28 32.08
C LEU A 514 1.69 -2.17 32.50
N ARG A 515 2.17 -1.13 33.20
CA ARG A 515 1.37 0.06 33.55
C ARG A 515 0.90 0.80 32.29
N ARG A 516 1.71 0.88 31.22
CA ARG A 516 1.26 1.46 29.95
C ARG A 516 0.24 0.57 29.25
N CYS A 517 0.47 -0.74 29.19
CA CYS A 517 -0.49 -1.71 28.65
C CYS A 517 -1.87 -1.58 29.31
N TRP A 518 -1.89 -1.30 30.62
CA TRP A 518 -3.13 -0.99 31.35
C TRP A 518 -3.70 0.40 31.01
N LEU A 519 -2.89 1.47 31.04
CA LEU A 519 -3.39 2.83 30.83
C LEU A 519 -3.89 3.10 29.40
N LYS A 520 -3.28 2.47 28.40
CA LYS A 520 -3.59 2.65 26.97
C LYS A 520 -4.43 1.51 26.42
N GLY A 521 -3.89 0.29 26.40
CA GLY A 521 -4.57 -0.89 25.85
C GLY A 521 -5.65 -1.50 26.75
N ARG A 522 -5.77 -1.07 28.02
CA ARG A 522 -6.70 -1.62 29.02
C ARG A 522 -6.60 -3.14 29.23
N SER A 523 -5.44 -3.73 28.92
CA SER A 523 -5.25 -5.18 28.90
C SER A 523 -5.42 -5.81 30.28
N LEU A 524 -6.37 -6.74 30.41
CA LEU A 524 -6.62 -7.50 31.65
C LEU A 524 -5.42 -8.38 32.04
N TRP A 525 -4.67 -8.89 31.06
CA TRP A 525 -3.44 -9.64 31.32
C TRP A 525 -2.39 -8.77 32.02
N SER A 526 -2.26 -7.50 31.61
CA SER A 526 -1.30 -6.59 32.25
C SER A 526 -1.64 -6.30 33.71
N VAL A 527 -2.93 -6.26 34.05
CA VAL A 527 -3.42 -6.11 35.43
C VAL A 527 -3.09 -7.35 36.26
N ASP A 528 -3.34 -8.56 35.75
CA ASP A 528 -2.99 -9.81 36.44
C ASP A 528 -1.48 -9.92 36.73
N MET A 529 -0.62 -9.49 35.79
CA MET A 529 0.84 -9.46 35.99
C MET A 529 1.29 -8.41 37.02
N LEU A 530 0.69 -7.21 37.01
CA LEU A 530 0.99 -6.17 38.02
C LEU A 530 0.57 -6.61 39.42
N ILE A 531 -0.58 -7.28 39.55
CA ILE A 531 -1.02 -7.85 40.83
C ILE A 531 -0.02 -8.88 41.34
N ASN A 532 0.47 -9.81 40.50
CA ASN A 532 1.49 -10.78 40.90
C ASN A 532 2.76 -10.09 41.43
N ASN A 533 3.30 -9.11 40.68
CA ASN A 533 4.49 -8.33 41.05
C ASN A 533 4.31 -7.59 42.40
N TYR A 534 3.14 -6.99 42.64
CA TYR A 534 2.86 -6.36 43.93
C TYR A 534 2.77 -7.38 45.08
N LEU A 535 2.18 -8.56 44.86
CA LEU A 535 2.07 -9.61 45.88
C LEU A 535 3.45 -10.20 46.22
N GLU A 536 4.33 -10.38 45.24
CA GLU A 536 5.74 -10.75 45.47
C GLU A 536 6.48 -9.71 46.31
N LYS A 537 6.20 -8.41 46.10
CA LYS A 537 6.71 -7.29 46.92
C LYS A 537 5.91 -7.08 48.23
N ASN A 538 4.95 -7.95 48.57
CA ASN A 538 4.02 -7.86 49.71
C ASN A 538 3.19 -6.55 49.80
N MET A 539 3.03 -5.83 48.67
CA MET A 539 2.23 -4.62 48.50
C MET A 539 0.75 -4.96 48.24
N ARG A 540 0.07 -5.43 49.30
CA ARG A 540 -1.32 -5.94 49.19
C ARG A 540 -2.34 -4.83 48.96
N GLU A 541 -2.16 -3.67 49.59
CA GLU A 541 -3.07 -2.53 49.46
C GLU A 541 -3.02 -1.94 48.04
N GLU A 542 -1.84 -1.83 47.46
CA GLU A 542 -1.63 -1.35 46.09
C GLU A 542 -2.23 -2.32 45.04
N ALA A 543 -2.18 -3.62 45.31
CA ALA A 543 -2.86 -4.63 44.49
C ALA A 543 -4.38 -4.50 44.54
N VAL A 544 -4.95 -4.24 45.71
CA VAL A 544 -6.39 -3.99 45.87
C VAL A 544 -6.81 -2.66 45.22
N ALA A 545 -6.03 -1.58 45.40
CA ALA A 545 -6.28 -0.30 44.72
C ALA A 545 -6.19 -0.39 43.19
N LEU A 546 -5.28 -1.22 42.66
CA LEU A 546 -5.23 -1.52 41.22
C LEU A 546 -6.47 -2.29 40.76
N LEU A 547 -6.95 -3.26 41.54
CA LEU A 547 -8.18 -4.01 41.25
C LEU A 547 -9.43 -3.13 41.28
N GLU A 548 -9.55 -2.21 42.23
CA GLU A 548 -10.66 -1.22 42.27
C GLU A 548 -10.65 -0.33 41.03
N ARG A 549 -9.47 0.14 40.60
CA ARG A 549 -9.29 0.89 39.35
C ARG A 549 -9.56 0.06 38.09
N ALA A 550 -9.38 -1.26 38.15
CA ALA A 550 -9.72 -2.16 37.04
C ALA A 550 -11.22 -2.46 36.99
N LEU A 551 -11.87 -2.64 38.15
CA LEU A 551 -13.30 -2.89 38.28
C LEU A 551 -14.16 -1.66 38.00
N SER A 552 -13.65 -0.43 38.18
CA SER A 552 -14.37 0.77 37.72
C SER A 552 -14.46 0.89 36.20
N VAL A 553 -13.53 0.26 35.46
CA VAL A 553 -13.56 0.14 33.99
C VAL A 553 -14.33 -1.13 33.56
N TYR A 554 -14.16 -2.23 34.29
CA TYR A 554 -14.75 -3.54 34.00
C TYR A 554 -15.67 -4.06 35.13
N PRO A 555 -16.79 -3.37 35.44
CA PRO A 555 -17.63 -3.68 36.61
C PRO A 555 -18.34 -5.04 36.52
N SER A 556 -18.46 -5.61 35.32
CA SER A 556 -19.00 -6.95 35.07
C SER A 556 -17.96 -8.08 35.16
N SER A 557 -16.67 -7.77 35.34
CA SER A 557 -15.59 -8.78 35.32
C SER A 557 -15.55 -9.61 36.60
N ALA A 558 -16.27 -10.73 36.59
CA ALA A 558 -16.29 -11.70 37.68
C ALA A 558 -14.88 -12.24 38.03
N ARG A 559 -13.97 -12.40 37.07
CA ARG A 559 -12.56 -12.78 37.31
C ARG A 559 -11.85 -11.77 38.23
N LEU A 560 -12.00 -10.47 37.95
CA LEU A 560 -11.40 -9.42 38.79
C LEU A 560 -12.06 -9.35 40.17
N LYS A 561 -13.39 -9.51 40.24
CA LYS A 561 -14.13 -9.56 41.52
C LYS A 561 -13.68 -10.74 42.40
N LEU A 562 -13.57 -11.94 41.83
CA LEU A 562 -13.04 -13.12 42.54
C LEU A 562 -11.61 -12.89 43.04
N ARG A 563 -10.77 -12.26 42.21
CA ARG A 563 -9.37 -11.97 42.59
C ARG A 563 -9.26 -10.95 43.72
N GLN A 564 -10.07 -9.88 43.68
CA GLN A 564 -10.15 -8.92 44.77
C GLN A 564 -10.75 -9.54 46.04
N ALA A 565 -11.80 -10.38 45.92
CA ALA A 565 -12.37 -11.09 47.06
C ALA A 565 -11.34 -11.98 47.76
N CYS A 566 -10.51 -12.72 47.00
CA CYS A 566 -9.42 -13.51 47.57
C CYS A 566 -8.45 -12.66 48.39
N LEU A 567 -7.99 -11.52 47.85
CA LEU A 567 -7.07 -10.63 48.54
C LEU A 567 -7.69 -9.96 49.78
N LEU A 568 -8.97 -9.56 49.70
CA LEU A 568 -9.72 -9.05 50.84
C LEU A 568 -9.79 -10.10 51.97
N LEU A 569 -10.02 -11.38 51.64
CA LEU A 569 -10.00 -12.48 52.61
C LEU A 569 -8.60 -12.75 53.17
N ASP A 570 -7.53 -12.59 52.38
CA ASP A 570 -6.14 -12.69 52.83
C ASP A 570 -5.70 -11.52 53.74
N MET A 571 -6.44 -10.41 53.73
CA MET A 571 -6.31 -9.28 54.66
C MET A 571 -7.32 -9.34 55.83
N GLY A 572 -8.25 -10.30 55.83
CA GLY A 572 -9.30 -10.44 56.84
C GLY A 572 -10.54 -9.57 56.64
N GLU A 573 -10.68 -8.85 55.53
CA GLU A 573 -11.83 -8.00 55.24
C GLU A 573 -13.06 -8.79 54.74
N THR A 574 -13.59 -9.66 55.61
CA THR A 574 -14.69 -10.59 55.32
C THR A 574 -15.97 -9.90 54.81
N ASP A 575 -16.36 -8.76 55.39
CA ASP A 575 -17.55 -8.02 54.98
C ASP A 575 -17.44 -7.42 53.57
N ARG A 576 -16.28 -6.86 53.21
CA ARG A 576 -16.02 -6.32 51.86
C ARG A 576 -15.95 -7.47 50.85
N ALA A 577 -15.30 -8.59 51.20
CA ALA A 577 -15.27 -9.79 50.36
C ALA A 577 -16.68 -10.36 50.11
N SER A 578 -17.52 -10.52 51.14
CA SER A 578 -18.88 -11.08 51.03
C SER A 578 -19.82 -10.21 50.20
N LYS A 579 -19.74 -8.87 50.35
CA LYS A 579 -20.47 -7.92 49.48
C LYS A 579 -20.01 -7.99 48.02
N LEU A 580 -18.71 -8.21 47.80
CA LEU A 580 -18.18 -8.32 46.46
C LEU A 580 -18.57 -9.64 45.79
N LEU A 581 -18.50 -10.76 46.51
CA LEU A 581 -18.86 -12.11 46.05
C LEU A 581 -20.36 -12.19 45.69
N SER A 582 -21.25 -11.68 46.54
CA SER A 582 -22.68 -11.63 46.26
C SER A 582 -23.04 -10.74 45.06
N SER A 583 -22.17 -9.80 44.66
CA SER A 583 -22.31 -9.03 43.41
C SER A 583 -21.90 -9.78 42.12
N ILE A 584 -21.52 -11.06 42.23
CA ILE A 584 -21.11 -11.90 41.10
C ILE A 584 -22.31 -12.75 40.64
N ASN A 585 -23.06 -12.21 39.67
CA ASN A 585 -24.10 -12.95 38.96
C ASN A 585 -23.46 -14.04 38.09
N THR A 586 -23.47 -15.28 38.58
CA THR A 586 -23.05 -16.47 37.84
C THR A 586 -24.20 -16.96 36.97
N GLY A 587 -24.20 -16.62 35.68
CA GLY A 587 -25.07 -17.29 34.70
C GLY A 587 -24.64 -18.74 34.48
N ASP A 588 -25.55 -19.59 33.99
CA ASP A 588 -25.40 -21.05 33.95
C ASP A 588 -24.17 -21.57 33.16
N ASN A 589 -23.61 -20.75 32.26
CA ASN A 589 -22.53 -21.15 31.36
C ASN A 589 -21.12 -21.28 32.00
N TRP A 590 -20.92 -20.93 33.28
CA TRP A 590 -19.58 -20.84 33.89
C TRP A 590 -19.41 -21.62 35.20
N LYS A 591 -19.52 -22.96 35.13
CA LYS A 591 -19.40 -23.88 36.30
C LYS A 591 -18.20 -23.58 37.21
N TRP A 592 -16.98 -23.52 36.66
CA TRP A 592 -15.74 -23.19 37.41
C TRP A 592 -15.83 -21.86 38.18
N MET A 593 -16.54 -20.87 37.62
CA MET A 593 -16.63 -19.54 38.21
C MET A 593 -17.64 -19.51 39.36
N LYS A 594 -18.72 -20.30 39.26
CA LYS A 594 -19.65 -20.57 40.37
C LYS A 594 -18.97 -21.32 41.51
N GLU A 595 -18.21 -22.37 41.18
CA GLU A 595 -17.41 -23.15 42.13
C GLU A 595 -16.38 -22.28 42.87
N LYS A 596 -15.57 -21.48 42.16
CA LYS A 596 -14.62 -20.55 42.80
C LYS A 596 -15.27 -19.45 43.62
N ARG A 597 -16.48 -18.98 43.25
CA ARG A 597 -17.26 -18.06 44.09
C ARG A 597 -17.65 -18.72 45.40
N LEU A 598 -18.25 -19.91 45.34
CA LEU A 598 -18.67 -20.69 46.52
C LEU A 598 -17.48 -20.99 47.45
N LEU A 599 -16.32 -21.38 46.92
CA LEU A 599 -15.11 -21.61 47.74
C LEU A 599 -14.68 -20.38 48.54
N TYR A 600 -14.80 -19.18 47.96
CA TYR A 600 -14.51 -17.92 48.65
C TYR A 600 -15.65 -17.46 49.56
N GLU A 601 -16.91 -17.77 49.25
CA GLU A 601 -18.08 -17.52 50.13
C GLU A 601 -17.99 -18.37 51.41
N GLY A 602 -17.70 -19.67 51.29
CA GLY A 602 -17.43 -20.54 52.44
C GLY A 602 -16.21 -20.10 53.24
N ARG A 603 -15.15 -19.58 52.58
CA ARG A 603 -13.97 -19.03 53.27
C ARG A 603 -14.32 -17.75 54.04
N ALA A 604 -15.15 -16.89 53.46
CA ALA A 604 -15.62 -15.66 54.09
C ALA A 604 -16.47 -15.96 55.34
N PHE A 605 -17.41 -16.91 55.25
CA PHE A 605 -18.22 -17.34 56.38
C PHE A 605 -17.39 -18.00 57.48
N GLY A 606 -16.42 -18.85 57.13
CA GLY A 606 -15.51 -19.46 58.10
C GLY A 606 -14.67 -18.42 58.86
N LEU A 607 -14.08 -17.45 58.14
CA LEU A 607 -13.37 -16.33 58.76
C LEU A 607 -14.30 -15.40 59.56
N ALA A 608 -15.58 -15.29 59.20
CA ALA A 608 -16.58 -14.54 59.97
C ALA A 608 -17.20 -15.33 61.15
N GLY A 609 -16.80 -16.60 61.36
CA GLY A 609 -17.30 -17.45 62.45
C GLY A 609 -18.66 -18.10 62.20
N ARG A 610 -19.19 -17.97 60.98
CA ARG A 610 -20.44 -18.60 60.51
C ARG A 610 -20.12 -20.01 59.99
N TYR A 611 -19.58 -20.83 60.87
CA TYR A 611 -18.98 -22.12 60.52
C TYR A 611 -19.97 -23.11 59.89
N GLU A 612 -21.23 -23.09 60.30
CA GLU A 612 -22.26 -23.99 59.74
C GLU A 612 -22.51 -23.67 58.27
N GLU A 613 -22.78 -22.40 57.93
CA GLU A 613 -22.95 -21.94 56.55
C GLU A 613 -21.69 -22.17 55.68
N ALA A 614 -20.51 -22.04 56.27
CA ALA A 614 -19.26 -22.38 55.59
C ALA A 614 -19.17 -23.87 55.27
N LEU A 615 -19.52 -24.73 56.23
CA LEU A 615 -19.54 -26.19 56.07
C LEU A 615 -20.61 -26.65 55.07
N ASP A 616 -21.77 -25.98 55.04
CA ASP A 616 -22.84 -26.25 54.08
C ASP A 616 -22.38 -25.96 52.65
N ILE A 617 -21.78 -24.79 52.40
CA ILE A 617 -21.22 -24.42 51.09
C ILE A 617 -20.13 -25.41 50.65
N TYR A 618 -19.21 -25.80 51.54
CA TYR A 618 -18.22 -26.82 51.19
C TYR A 618 -18.85 -28.19 50.94
N GLY A 619 -19.94 -28.53 51.66
CA GLY A 619 -20.75 -29.71 51.42
C GLY A 619 -21.40 -29.73 50.04
N GLU A 620 -22.03 -28.62 49.61
CA GLU A 620 -22.62 -28.49 48.26
C GLU A 620 -21.59 -28.70 47.15
N ILE A 621 -20.37 -28.20 47.32
CA ILE A 621 -19.27 -28.40 46.35
C ILE A 621 -18.82 -29.87 46.35
N ILE A 622 -18.62 -30.49 47.51
CA ILE A 622 -18.18 -31.89 47.63
C ILE A 622 -19.24 -32.86 47.08
N GLN A 623 -20.53 -32.59 47.26
CA GLN A 623 -21.61 -33.38 46.65
C GLN A 623 -21.53 -33.38 45.11
N GLN A 624 -21.15 -32.25 44.50
CA GLN A 624 -20.99 -32.13 43.05
C GLN A 624 -19.62 -32.65 42.56
N ALA A 625 -18.59 -32.60 43.41
CA ALA A 625 -17.23 -33.02 43.11
C ALA A 625 -16.57 -33.71 44.34
N PRO A 626 -16.79 -35.04 44.53
CA PRO A 626 -16.40 -35.76 45.76
C PRO A 626 -14.89 -35.82 46.08
N ASN A 627 -14.02 -35.41 45.15
CA ASN A 627 -12.58 -35.37 45.34
C ASN A 627 -12.03 -33.92 45.37
N HIS A 628 -12.88 -32.91 45.56
CA HIS A 628 -12.50 -31.50 45.40
C HIS A 628 -11.66 -30.97 46.58
N LEU A 629 -10.32 -31.02 46.41
CA LEU A 629 -9.31 -30.77 47.44
C LEU A 629 -9.48 -29.45 48.21
N GLU A 630 -9.75 -28.32 47.53
CA GLU A 630 -9.90 -27.03 48.22
C GLU A 630 -11.18 -26.98 49.09
N ALA A 631 -12.24 -27.72 48.71
CA ALA A 631 -13.48 -27.78 49.49
C ALA A 631 -13.31 -28.68 50.73
N HIS A 632 -12.68 -29.85 50.58
CA HIS A 632 -12.31 -30.68 51.74
C HIS A 632 -11.36 -29.94 52.68
N ARG A 633 -10.40 -29.16 52.15
CA ARG A 633 -9.53 -28.30 52.97
C ARG A 633 -10.33 -27.21 53.71
N GLY A 634 -11.29 -26.58 53.04
CA GLY A 634 -12.20 -25.61 53.66
C GLY A 634 -13.08 -26.24 54.75
N ARG A 635 -13.62 -27.43 54.50
CA ARG A 635 -14.42 -28.20 55.46
C ARG A 635 -13.58 -28.63 56.66
N TRP A 636 -12.35 -29.09 56.43
CA TRP A 636 -11.36 -29.40 57.46
C TRP A 636 -11.02 -28.20 58.35
N THR A 637 -10.65 -27.06 57.76
CA THR A 637 -10.33 -25.85 58.54
C THR A 637 -11.53 -25.37 59.35
N ASN A 638 -12.75 -25.46 58.80
CA ASN A 638 -13.95 -25.06 59.51
C ASN A 638 -14.36 -26.05 60.61
N PHE A 639 -14.23 -27.36 60.42
CA PHE A 639 -14.42 -28.34 61.51
C PHE A 639 -13.41 -28.14 62.64
N ALA A 640 -12.15 -27.83 62.31
CA ALA A 640 -11.12 -27.51 63.30
C ALA A 640 -11.41 -26.19 64.03
N ALA A 641 -11.80 -25.14 63.31
CA ALA A 641 -12.19 -23.84 63.88
C ALA A 641 -13.43 -23.94 64.78
N TYR A 642 -14.41 -24.76 64.39
CA TYR A 642 -15.65 -25.02 65.13
C TYR A 642 -15.50 -26.01 66.29
N GLY A 643 -14.31 -26.58 66.50
CA GLY A 643 -14.04 -27.50 67.62
C GLY A 643 -14.53 -28.94 67.43
N LEU A 644 -14.94 -29.32 66.21
CA LEU A 644 -15.38 -30.68 65.89
C LEU A 644 -14.19 -31.59 65.53
N ALA A 645 -13.27 -31.77 66.49
CA ALA A 645 -11.98 -32.45 66.29
C ALA A 645 -12.09 -33.79 65.54
N ARG A 646 -13.00 -34.69 65.93
CA ARG A 646 -13.19 -35.99 65.25
C ARG A 646 -13.58 -35.85 63.77
N LYS A 647 -14.40 -34.83 63.42
CA LYS A 647 -14.78 -34.57 62.01
C LYS A 647 -13.62 -33.95 61.24
N ALA A 648 -12.82 -33.09 61.87
CA ALA A 648 -11.60 -32.57 61.28
C ALA A 648 -10.56 -33.68 61.04
N ASP A 649 -10.32 -34.57 62.00
CA ASP A 649 -9.37 -35.67 61.80
C ASP A 649 -9.86 -36.69 60.75
N ALA A 650 -11.18 -36.93 60.64
CA ALA A 650 -11.77 -37.71 59.55
C ALA A 650 -11.55 -37.08 58.16
N GLU A 651 -11.77 -35.76 58.01
CA GLU A 651 -11.47 -35.06 56.76
C GLU A 651 -9.97 -34.99 56.44
N ALA A 652 -9.11 -34.89 57.45
CA ALA A 652 -7.66 -34.96 57.26
C ALA A 652 -7.22 -36.35 56.76
N LEU A 653 -7.85 -37.42 57.23
CA LEU A 653 -7.65 -38.78 56.73
C LEU A 653 -8.17 -38.94 55.29
N GLY A 654 -9.36 -38.41 54.98
CA GLY A 654 -9.91 -38.39 53.62
C GLY A 654 -8.99 -37.66 52.64
N LEU A 655 -8.55 -36.44 52.98
CA LEU A 655 -7.56 -35.68 52.21
C LEU A 655 -6.25 -36.47 52.00
N LYS A 656 -5.77 -37.21 53.02
CA LYS A 656 -4.58 -38.06 52.88
C LYS A 656 -4.81 -39.23 51.94
N MET A 657 -5.99 -39.86 51.95
CA MET A 657 -6.35 -40.91 50.98
C MET A 657 -6.42 -40.37 49.54
N ILE A 658 -6.98 -39.18 49.33
CA ILE A 658 -7.08 -38.56 47.99
C ILE A 658 -5.71 -38.11 47.46
N THR A 659 -4.83 -37.60 48.32
CA THR A 659 -3.53 -37.00 47.90
C THR A 659 -2.31 -37.91 48.06
N GLY A 660 -2.44 -39.06 48.71
CA GLY A 660 -1.34 -39.96 49.08
C GLY A 660 -0.47 -39.43 50.23
N ASN A 661 -0.01 -38.19 50.13
CA ASN A 661 0.56 -37.41 51.22
C ASN A 661 0.15 -35.92 51.05
N PRO A 662 -0.61 -35.33 52.00
CA PRO A 662 -1.10 -33.97 51.86
C PRO A 662 0.05 -32.96 52.08
N PRO A 663 0.41 -32.12 51.09
CA PRO A 663 1.54 -31.18 51.20
C PRO A 663 1.40 -30.09 52.26
N PHE A 664 0.24 -30.02 52.94
CA PHE A 664 -0.18 -28.90 53.79
C PHE A 664 -0.33 -29.27 55.27
N LEU A 665 -0.08 -30.54 55.63
CA LEU A 665 0.02 -30.98 57.04
C LEU A 665 1.48 -31.02 57.55
N HIS A 666 2.46 -30.94 56.65
CA HIS A 666 3.83 -30.58 56.96
C HIS A 666 4.12 -29.19 56.42
N ASN A 667 4.64 -28.29 57.26
CA ASN A 667 5.56 -27.27 56.79
C ASN A 667 6.98 -27.77 57.11
N ASN A 668 7.92 -27.55 56.19
CA ASN A 668 9.26 -28.12 56.27
C ASN A 668 10.07 -27.56 57.46
N GLY A 669 10.79 -28.44 58.16
CA GLY A 669 11.72 -28.05 59.21
C GLY A 669 12.25 -29.25 60.00
N GLU A 670 13.45 -29.72 59.67
CA GLU A 670 14.24 -30.49 60.63
C GLU A 670 14.63 -29.55 61.77
N GLY A 671 14.02 -29.70 62.95
CA GLY A 671 14.38 -28.91 64.13
C GLY A 671 13.24 -28.66 65.11
N ASN A 672 13.38 -29.19 66.33
CA ASN A 672 12.68 -28.81 67.56
C ASN A 672 11.13 -28.85 67.60
N GLY A 673 10.61 -30.03 67.95
CA GLY A 673 9.80 -30.19 69.19
C GLY A 673 8.33 -29.73 69.20
N ASN A 674 7.97 -28.59 68.60
CA ASN A 674 6.64 -27.99 68.75
C ASN A 674 5.84 -28.06 67.43
N ASN A 675 5.15 -29.18 67.21
CA ASN A 675 4.24 -29.41 66.07
C ASN A 675 2.92 -28.64 66.23
N GLU A 676 2.96 -27.31 66.13
CA GLU A 676 1.75 -26.48 66.10
C GLU A 676 1.02 -26.61 64.75
N LYS A 677 0.01 -27.50 64.69
CA LYS A 677 -1.04 -27.44 63.64
C LYS A 677 -1.53 -25.98 63.55
N PRO A 678 -1.69 -25.38 62.36
CA PRO A 678 -2.04 -23.97 62.21
C PRO A 678 -3.30 -23.65 63.02
N VAL A 679 -3.18 -22.66 63.92
CA VAL A 679 -4.26 -22.16 64.77
C VAL A 679 -5.37 -21.63 63.86
N PRO A 680 -6.59 -22.22 63.83
CA PRO A 680 -7.66 -21.66 63.02
C PRO A 680 -8.05 -20.27 63.53
N ILE A 681 -8.28 -19.34 62.59
CA ILE A 681 -8.43 -17.91 62.86
C ILE A 681 -9.84 -17.43 62.52
N LEU A 682 -10.42 -16.65 63.42
CA LEU A 682 -11.62 -15.84 63.26
C LEU A 682 -11.22 -14.38 63.00
N VAL A 683 -11.98 -13.64 62.18
CA VAL A 683 -11.83 -12.19 62.04
C VAL A 683 -13.07 -11.47 62.56
N LYS A 684 -12.88 -10.58 63.54
CA LYS A 684 -13.94 -9.79 64.16
C LYS A 684 -13.49 -8.34 64.28
N ASN A 685 -14.30 -7.39 63.80
CA ASN A 685 -13.97 -5.96 63.79
C ASN A 685 -12.58 -5.65 63.19
N GLY A 686 -12.16 -6.38 62.15
CA GLY A 686 -10.85 -6.24 61.50
C GLY A 686 -9.67 -6.81 62.28
N ARG A 687 -9.89 -7.51 63.41
CA ARG A 687 -8.84 -8.19 64.18
C ARG A 687 -8.92 -9.70 64.01
N MET A 688 -7.77 -10.32 63.76
CA MET A 688 -7.61 -11.78 63.78
C MET A 688 -7.56 -12.26 65.23
N MET A 689 -8.33 -13.30 65.55
CA MET A 689 -8.44 -13.92 66.88
C MET A 689 -8.44 -15.45 66.72
N PRO A 690 -8.00 -16.23 67.73
CA PRO A 690 -8.13 -17.68 67.70
C PRO A 690 -9.60 -18.12 67.59
N ALA A 691 -9.88 -19.12 66.76
CA ALA A 691 -11.20 -19.73 66.65
C ALA A 691 -11.51 -20.62 67.87
N PRO A 692 -12.77 -20.84 68.25
CA PRO A 692 -13.14 -21.60 69.45
C PRO A 692 -12.46 -22.97 69.58
N GLY A 693 -12.33 -23.72 68.49
CA GLY A 693 -11.65 -25.02 68.48
C GLY A 693 -10.12 -24.96 68.62
N ALA A 694 -9.50 -23.81 68.37
CA ALA A 694 -8.07 -23.59 68.61
C ALA A 694 -7.77 -23.50 70.11
N CYS A 695 -8.59 -22.76 70.85
CA CYS A 695 -8.47 -22.55 72.28
C CYS A 695 -8.60 -23.87 73.06
N LEU A 696 -9.44 -24.80 72.57
CA LEU A 696 -9.56 -26.17 73.10
C LEU A 696 -8.27 -27.01 72.96
N LYS A 697 -7.36 -26.63 72.06
CA LYS A 697 -6.17 -27.41 71.71
C LYS A 697 -4.89 -26.93 72.40
N GLY A 698 -4.79 -25.64 72.73
CA GLY A 698 -3.60 -25.07 73.39
C GLY A 698 -3.48 -25.37 74.90
N LEU A 699 -4.60 -25.71 75.55
CA LEU A 699 -4.70 -25.86 77.01
C LEU A 699 -4.90 -27.31 77.49
N MET A 700 -4.74 -28.30 76.60
CA MET A 700 -4.63 -29.71 76.99
C MET A 700 -3.15 -30.11 77.10
N GLN A 701 -2.48 -29.67 78.17
CA GLN A 701 -1.26 -30.35 78.60
C GLN A 701 -1.67 -31.66 79.31
N SER A 702 -1.27 -32.80 78.76
CA SER A 702 -1.54 -34.14 79.31
C SER A 702 -3.00 -34.40 79.72
N GLU A 703 -3.96 -34.17 78.81
CA GLU A 703 -5.40 -34.48 78.96
C GLU A 703 -6.13 -33.78 80.14
N GLU A 704 -5.48 -32.86 80.86
CA GLU A 704 -6.05 -32.15 82.00
C GLU A 704 -6.36 -30.68 81.67
N LEU A 705 -7.60 -30.24 81.95
CA LEU A 705 -7.96 -28.83 81.91
C LEU A 705 -7.45 -28.15 83.19
N LEU A 706 -6.89 -26.95 83.05
CA LEU A 706 -6.49 -26.13 84.18
C LEU A 706 -7.68 -25.81 85.11
N PRO A 707 -7.43 -25.66 86.42
CA PRO A 707 -8.40 -25.12 87.37
C PRO A 707 -8.93 -23.74 86.93
N PRO A 708 -10.19 -23.39 87.24
CA PRO A 708 -10.74 -22.08 86.89
C PRO A 708 -9.94 -20.90 87.46
N GLU A 709 -9.30 -21.07 88.62
CA GLU A 709 -8.45 -20.06 89.27
C GLU A 709 -7.16 -19.79 88.47
N ASP A 710 -6.54 -20.83 87.91
CA ASP A 710 -5.37 -20.72 87.03
C ASP A 710 -5.73 -20.12 85.67
N ILE A 711 -6.93 -20.41 85.15
CA ILE A 711 -7.45 -19.80 83.93
C ILE A 711 -7.71 -18.31 84.14
N LEU A 712 -8.30 -17.91 85.28
CA LEU A 712 -8.59 -16.51 85.62
C LEU A 712 -7.34 -15.68 85.92
N SER A 713 -6.29 -16.29 86.47
CA SER A 713 -5.01 -15.63 86.78
C SER A 713 -4.01 -15.66 85.61
N SER A 714 -4.28 -16.44 84.57
CA SER A 714 -3.48 -16.50 83.35
C SER A 714 -3.62 -15.23 82.51
N PRO A 715 -2.51 -14.69 81.92
CA PRO A 715 -2.56 -13.58 80.97
C PRO A 715 -3.41 -13.91 79.71
N PHE A 716 -3.77 -15.17 79.51
CA PHE A 716 -4.73 -15.62 78.51
C PHE A 716 -6.10 -14.92 78.63
N CYS A 717 -6.66 -14.75 79.83
CA CYS A 717 -7.97 -14.10 79.98
C CYS A 717 -7.94 -12.57 79.80
N GLU A 718 -6.77 -11.93 79.84
CA GLU A 718 -6.58 -10.53 79.45
C GLU A 718 -6.51 -10.35 77.92
N MET A 719 -5.95 -11.34 77.21
CA MET A 719 -5.66 -11.28 75.77
C MET A 719 -6.77 -11.90 74.89
N GLU A 720 -7.40 -12.99 75.30
CA GLU A 720 -8.36 -13.79 74.50
C GLU A 720 -9.79 -13.76 75.05
N GLY A 721 -10.31 -12.57 75.35
CA GLY A 721 -11.57 -12.35 76.11
C GLY A 721 -12.89 -12.95 75.57
N GLU A 722 -12.89 -13.66 74.44
CA GLU A 722 -14.03 -14.48 73.97
C GLU A 722 -13.82 -16.00 74.12
N ALA A 723 -12.57 -16.45 74.20
CA ALA A 723 -12.21 -17.84 74.51
C ALA A 723 -12.29 -18.14 76.01
N CYS A 724 -11.97 -17.15 76.85
CA CYS A 724 -12.01 -17.27 78.32
C CYS A 724 -13.38 -17.79 78.84
N PRO A 725 -14.56 -17.30 78.38
CA PRO A 725 -15.86 -17.90 78.74
C PRO A 725 -16.04 -19.38 78.35
N LEU A 726 -15.55 -19.82 77.18
CA LEU A 726 -15.65 -21.23 76.76
C LEU A 726 -14.80 -22.13 77.66
N LEU A 727 -13.58 -21.70 77.95
CA LEU A 727 -12.62 -22.45 78.75
C LEU A 727 -13.04 -22.50 80.22
N LEU A 728 -13.52 -21.39 80.77
CA LEU A 728 -14.11 -21.37 82.11
C LEU A 728 -15.35 -22.26 82.19
N ALA A 729 -16.23 -22.26 81.17
CA ALA A 729 -17.39 -23.15 81.15
C ALA A 729 -17.00 -24.64 81.21
N LEU A 730 -15.98 -25.03 80.43
CA LEU A 730 -15.45 -26.40 80.40
C LEU A 730 -14.67 -26.78 81.67
N ALA A 731 -13.91 -25.85 82.25
CA ALA A 731 -13.20 -26.07 83.50
C ALA A 731 -14.18 -26.20 84.66
N TYR A 732 -15.12 -25.26 84.83
CA TYR A 732 -16.17 -25.36 85.84
C TYR A 732 -17.03 -26.62 85.67
N GLU A 733 -17.24 -27.11 84.44
CA GLU A 733 -17.91 -28.39 84.18
C GLU A 733 -17.06 -29.59 84.64
N ARG A 734 -15.74 -29.59 84.39
CA ARG A 734 -14.82 -30.66 84.83
C ARG A 734 -14.64 -30.71 86.35
N PHE A 735 -14.54 -29.55 86.99
CA PHE A 735 -14.39 -29.41 88.45
C PHE A 735 -15.74 -29.38 89.19
N GLU A 736 -16.81 -29.89 88.56
CA GLU A 736 -18.17 -30.05 89.09
C GLU A 736 -18.84 -28.77 89.64
N ASN A 737 -18.27 -27.58 89.38
CA ASN A 737 -18.86 -26.30 89.71
C ASN A 737 -19.91 -25.87 88.67
N PHE A 738 -21.00 -26.63 88.63
CA PHE A 738 -22.00 -26.54 87.59
C PHE A 738 -22.80 -25.21 87.55
N SER A 739 -22.77 -24.36 88.58
CA SER A 739 -23.47 -23.06 88.58
C SER A 739 -22.71 -22.03 87.75
N GLU A 740 -21.40 -21.96 87.99
CA GLU A 740 -20.47 -21.10 87.27
C GLU A 740 -20.28 -21.64 85.83
N ALA A 741 -20.26 -22.96 85.64
CA ALA A 741 -20.30 -23.58 84.31
C ALA A 741 -21.53 -23.12 83.49
N VAL A 742 -22.73 -23.12 84.09
CA VAL A 742 -23.96 -22.64 83.45
C VAL A 742 -23.88 -21.16 83.09
N ALA A 743 -23.35 -20.31 83.98
CA ALA A 743 -23.19 -18.88 83.72
C ALA A 743 -22.23 -18.61 82.55
N MET A 744 -21.10 -19.34 82.50
CA MET A 744 -20.11 -19.21 81.44
C MET A 744 -20.59 -19.79 80.10
N TRP A 745 -21.26 -20.95 80.11
CA TRP A 745 -21.93 -21.50 78.92
C TRP A 745 -22.98 -20.54 78.35
N LEU A 746 -23.82 -19.94 79.19
CA LEU A 746 -24.80 -18.94 78.74
C LEU A 746 -24.13 -17.65 78.22
N SER A 747 -23.03 -17.21 78.83
CA SER A 747 -22.24 -16.06 78.37
C SER A 747 -21.62 -16.31 76.98
N PHE A 748 -21.06 -17.50 76.77
CA PHE A 748 -20.49 -17.94 75.51
C PHE A 748 -21.56 -18.10 74.42
N LEU A 749 -22.63 -18.85 74.69
CA LEU A 749 -23.72 -19.11 73.73
C LEU A 749 -24.52 -17.85 73.36
N LYS A 750 -24.54 -16.82 74.21
CA LYS A 750 -25.09 -15.50 73.86
C LYS A 750 -24.31 -14.81 72.72
N ARG A 751 -23.04 -15.19 72.50
CA ARG A 751 -22.17 -14.66 71.44
C ARG A 751 -21.91 -15.67 70.31
N HIS A 752 -22.12 -16.96 70.57
CA HIS A 752 -21.98 -18.07 69.62
C HIS A 752 -23.26 -18.91 69.61
N ASP A 753 -24.37 -18.32 69.16
CA ASP A 753 -25.72 -18.90 69.26
C ASP A 753 -25.97 -20.08 68.29
N THR A 754 -25.04 -20.34 67.38
CA THR A 754 -24.98 -21.52 66.52
C THR A 754 -24.26 -22.71 67.16
N TYR A 755 -23.42 -22.51 68.19
CA TYR A 755 -22.58 -23.56 68.78
C TYR A 755 -23.38 -24.59 69.58
N TRP A 756 -24.04 -25.51 68.88
CA TRP A 756 -24.87 -26.56 69.46
C TRP A 756 -24.17 -27.45 70.51
N PRO A 757 -22.83 -27.74 70.48
CA PRO A 757 -22.21 -28.56 71.52
C PRO A 757 -22.29 -27.94 72.92
N GLY A 758 -22.31 -26.61 73.00
CA GLY A 758 -22.51 -25.90 74.26
C GLY A 758 -23.94 -25.99 74.77
N TYR A 759 -24.94 -25.96 73.88
CA TYR A 759 -26.34 -26.17 74.27
C TYR A 759 -26.58 -27.59 74.81
N GLU A 760 -25.93 -28.60 74.24
CA GLU A 760 -26.03 -29.99 74.73
C GLU A 760 -25.31 -30.19 76.06
N ARG A 761 -24.09 -29.64 76.24
CA ARG A 761 -23.42 -29.66 77.56
C ARG A 761 -24.25 -28.95 78.61
N LEU A 762 -24.80 -27.78 78.29
CA LEU A 762 -25.72 -27.05 79.16
C LEU A 762 -26.97 -27.88 79.48
N ALA A 763 -27.55 -28.60 78.51
CA ALA A 763 -28.69 -29.49 78.75
C ALA A 763 -28.34 -30.62 79.73
N LYS A 764 -27.21 -31.33 79.55
CA LYS A 764 -26.75 -32.37 80.49
C LYS A 764 -26.55 -31.85 81.92
N ILE A 765 -26.00 -30.64 82.07
CA ILE A 765 -25.85 -29.99 83.37
C ILE A 765 -27.21 -29.68 84.02
N TYR A 766 -28.26 -29.41 83.23
CA TYR A 766 -29.62 -29.26 83.74
C TYR A 766 -30.31 -30.60 84.03
N GLU A 767 -30.02 -31.68 83.31
CA GLU A 767 -30.51 -33.04 83.60
C GLU A 767 -29.98 -33.54 84.94
N GLY A 768 -28.66 -33.45 85.18
CA GLY A 768 -28.03 -33.82 86.45
C GLY A 768 -28.42 -32.95 87.65
N ARG A 769 -29.35 -32.00 87.47
CA ARG A 769 -29.88 -31.08 88.49
C ARG A 769 -31.41 -31.14 88.57
N ASP A 770 -32.03 -32.24 88.14
CA ASP A 770 -33.49 -32.49 88.08
C ASP A 770 -34.31 -31.42 87.31
N LYS A 771 -33.65 -30.65 86.42
CA LYS A 771 -34.28 -29.61 85.61
C LYS A 771 -34.59 -30.10 84.20
N ALA A 772 -35.17 -31.29 84.10
CA ALA A 772 -35.51 -31.97 82.83
C ALA A 772 -36.22 -31.04 81.82
N LYS A 773 -37.25 -30.28 82.24
CA LYS A 773 -37.97 -29.31 81.36
C LYS A 773 -37.10 -28.16 80.82
N TYR A 774 -35.97 -27.85 81.43
CA TYR A 774 -35.01 -26.87 80.91
C TYR A 774 -34.01 -27.54 79.96
N ALA A 775 -33.53 -28.74 80.28
CA ALA A 775 -32.71 -29.55 79.38
C ALA A 775 -33.46 -29.87 78.08
N GLU A 776 -34.73 -30.28 78.17
CA GLU A 776 -35.64 -30.51 77.05
C GLU A 776 -35.78 -29.25 76.18
N LYS A 777 -35.96 -28.06 76.76
CA LYS A 777 -36.00 -26.79 76.00
C LYS A 777 -34.66 -26.42 75.34
N LEU A 778 -33.54 -26.79 75.95
CA LEU A 778 -32.20 -26.55 75.39
C LEU A 778 -31.88 -27.54 74.28
N ARG A 779 -32.24 -28.81 74.45
CA ARG A 779 -32.21 -29.83 73.38
C ARG A 779 -33.18 -29.50 72.27
N TYR A 780 -34.36 -28.95 72.56
CA TYR A 780 -35.28 -28.47 71.53
C TYR A 780 -34.65 -27.29 70.77
N ARG A 781 -34.03 -26.31 71.44
CA ARG A 781 -33.30 -25.22 70.76
C ARG A 781 -32.11 -25.71 69.94
N ALA A 782 -31.33 -26.67 70.46
CA ALA A 782 -30.27 -27.33 69.71
C ALA A 782 -30.84 -28.10 68.52
N CYS A 783 -31.93 -28.86 68.71
CA CYS A 783 -32.62 -29.61 67.66
C CYS A 783 -33.32 -28.72 66.65
N ASP A 784 -33.73 -27.50 66.99
CA ASP A 784 -34.33 -26.51 66.09
C ASP A 784 -33.25 -25.91 65.18
N LYS A 785 -32.12 -25.51 65.77
CA LYS A 785 -30.89 -25.16 65.04
C LYS A 785 -30.40 -26.32 64.14
N ILE A 786 -30.42 -27.57 64.64
CA ILE A 786 -30.07 -28.78 63.88
C ILE A 786 -31.16 -29.20 62.87
N LYS A 787 -32.43 -28.83 63.07
CA LYS A 787 -33.52 -29.08 62.09
C LYS A 787 -33.51 -28.06 60.96
N HIS A 788 -33.01 -26.85 61.18
CA HIS A 788 -32.65 -25.96 60.08
C HIS A 788 -31.56 -26.57 59.17
N LEU A 789 -30.63 -27.37 59.72
CA LEU A 789 -29.71 -28.20 58.92
C LEU A 789 -30.41 -29.42 58.25
N ARG A 790 -31.54 -29.93 58.77
CA ARG A 790 -32.28 -31.06 58.15
C ARG A 790 -32.98 -30.71 56.83
N LEU A 791 -33.52 -29.51 56.69
CA LEU A 791 -34.39 -29.16 55.54
C LEU A 791 -33.68 -29.38 54.19
N TYR A 792 -32.37 -29.17 54.15
CA TYR A 792 -31.51 -29.43 52.99
C TYR A 792 -31.29 -30.93 52.66
N HIS A 793 -31.40 -31.84 53.63
CA HIS A 793 -31.31 -33.29 53.40
C HIS A 793 -32.65 -33.94 53.04
N SER A 794 -33.78 -33.29 53.30
CA SER A 794 -35.10 -33.80 52.89
C SER A 794 -35.45 -33.51 51.44
N GLU A 795 -34.99 -32.38 50.87
CA GLU A 795 -35.27 -32.02 49.47
C GLU A 795 -34.34 -32.72 48.46
N SER A 796 -33.23 -33.32 48.90
CA SER A 796 -32.32 -34.09 48.04
C SER A 796 -32.84 -35.49 47.63
N LYS A 797 -34.15 -35.75 47.71
CA LYS A 797 -34.76 -37.07 47.51
C LYS A 797 -35.37 -37.33 46.12
N THR A 798 -35.29 -36.38 45.19
CA THR A 798 -35.90 -36.52 43.84
C THR A 798 -34.91 -36.36 42.68
N ALA A 799 -33.62 -36.67 42.87
CA ALA A 799 -32.65 -36.74 41.78
C ALA A 799 -31.70 -37.94 41.93
N SER A 800 -31.41 -38.58 40.79
CA SER A 800 -30.51 -39.73 40.60
C SER A 800 -30.83 -41.03 41.37
N GLU A 801 -31.72 -41.84 40.80
CA GLU A 801 -31.32 -43.22 40.50
C GLU A 801 -30.19 -43.18 39.44
N GLU A 802 -29.40 -44.25 39.29
CA GLU A 802 -28.19 -44.35 38.43
C GLU A 802 -26.85 -43.75 38.95
N VAL A 803 -26.41 -44.16 40.14
CA VAL A 803 -24.95 -44.32 40.44
C VAL A 803 -24.71 -45.65 41.17
N GLY A 804 -23.62 -46.34 40.87
CA GLY A 804 -23.37 -47.73 41.27
C GLY A 804 -23.18 -47.98 42.79
N PRO A 805 -23.35 -49.23 43.27
CA PRO A 805 -23.73 -49.47 44.67
C PRO A 805 -22.58 -49.64 45.68
N SER A 806 -21.31 -49.69 45.25
CA SER A 806 -20.19 -50.10 46.13
C SER A 806 -19.61 -48.95 46.95
N ASP A 807 -19.31 -47.81 46.33
CA ASP A 807 -18.40 -46.81 46.93
C ASP A 807 -19.16 -45.73 47.73
N LEU A 808 -20.43 -45.50 47.39
CA LEU A 808 -21.36 -44.68 48.18
C LEU A 808 -21.76 -45.35 49.50
N ARG A 809 -21.55 -46.66 49.65
CA ARG A 809 -22.09 -47.44 50.77
C ARG A 809 -21.43 -47.10 52.09
N ILE A 810 -20.11 -46.94 52.12
CA ILE A 810 -19.37 -46.65 53.37
C ILE A 810 -19.66 -45.23 53.87
N TRP A 811 -19.75 -44.24 52.98
CA TRP A 811 -20.12 -42.87 53.35
C TRP A 811 -21.59 -42.76 53.76
N ARG A 812 -22.51 -43.43 53.04
CA ARG A 812 -23.92 -43.53 53.48
C ARG A 812 -24.05 -44.26 54.81
N GLU A 813 -23.36 -45.37 55.03
CA GLU A 813 -23.41 -46.09 56.31
C GLU A 813 -22.79 -45.28 57.46
N LEU A 814 -21.74 -44.47 57.21
CA LEU A 814 -21.20 -43.54 58.21
C LEU A 814 -22.16 -42.38 58.53
N ASP A 815 -22.71 -41.70 57.53
CA ASP A 815 -23.68 -40.62 57.76
C ASP A 815 -25.00 -41.15 58.36
N ASP A 816 -25.52 -42.30 57.91
CA ASP A 816 -26.68 -42.97 58.52
C ASP A 816 -26.40 -43.49 59.93
N MET A 817 -25.20 -44.02 60.23
CA MET A 817 -24.85 -44.44 61.58
C MET A 817 -24.75 -43.23 62.52
N VAL A 818 -24.20 -42.11 62.04
CA VAL A 818 -24.18 -40.86 62.82
C VAL A 818 -25.59 -40.28 62.95
N LEU A 819 -26.45 -40.29 61.93
CA LEU A 819 -27.83 -39.80 62.05
C LEU A 819 -28.74 -40.70 62.89
N LYS A 820 -28.68 -42.04 62.72
CA LYS A 820 -29.49 -42.99 63.52
C LYS A 820 -29.05 -43.04 64.99
N SER A 821 -27.75 -42.91 65.26
CA SER A 821 -27.27 -42.78 66.65
C SER A 821 -27.61 -41.42 67.29
N TRP A 822 -28.11 -40.45 66.52
CA TRP A 822 -28.56 -39.15 67.02
C TRP A 822 -30.08 -39.05 67.10
N GLU A 823 -30.84 -39.65 66.17
CA GLU A 823 -32.30 -39.76 66.32
C GLU A 823 -32.66 -40.58 67.56
N GLY A 824 -32.03 -41.74 67.75
CA GLY A 824 -32.22 -42.59 68.93
C GLY A 824 -31.59 -42.10 70.25
N VAL A 825 -30.99 -40.90 70.25
CA VAL A 825 -30.40 -40.27 71.46
C VAL A 825 -31.00 -38.89 71.75
N PHE A 826 -31.53 -38.18 70.74
CA PHE A 826 -31.99 -36.79 70.88
C PHE A 826 -33.40 -36.50 70.31
N CYS A 827 -34.06 -37.43 69.61
CA CYS A 827 -35.33 -37.16 68.93
C CYS A 827 -36.39 -38.28 69.00
N SER A 828 -36.14 -39.37 69.73
CA SER A 828 -37.15 -40.37 70.09
C SER A 828 -37.66 -40.13 71.52
N ASP A 829 -38.92 -39.70 71.64
CA ASP A 829 -39.73 -39.45 72.85
C ASP A 829 -39.02 -38.85 74.09
#